data_AF-A0A9W8FE10-F1
#
_entry.id   AF-A0A9W8FE10-F1
#
_cell.length_a   1.000
_cell.length_b   1.000
_cell.length_c   1.000
_cell.angle_alpha   90.00
_cell.angle_beta   90.00
_cell.angle_gamma   90.00
#
_symmetry.space_group_name_H-M   'P 1'
#
loop_
_entity.id
_entity.type
_entity.pdbx_description
1 polymer ?
#
loop_
_entity_poly.entity_id
_entity_poly.type
_entity_poly.pdbx_seq_one_letter_code
_entity_poly.pdbx_strand_id
1 'polypeptide(L)'
;MKVDDGMLAGALEYWRTLQLTTLLQELDETSLEIVDNQKTSLQERRKLAERTKEFRALDDTEKLNDFKPLLRAYQNEIDNLTKRMKYAENGFLRVFKSLNDAPDPQPFLSNLVDERKLLDEQQNEKEMVGKLKARVDELKGENARLREDTAIIGQLKQEVSQYETSMAQMVRDRAAEQEKDTRDQTDALITHLKEREGDLQRQLSAATRKLAQLQESKDAEEEERVMQVTPADRELVAKLAELEIVQADLDHANTRVTDLMAHNARLRQELSTVTGTTDSAAAAGSVAETLAEYRRRVRELDDETQRLFGELEKAQTELEMNDSKHRADVSGIETELQVKTDEVQRLRDQVQRYADYDEIKRDLDIMKSVEFSVSDWGMDDANAAAAGGEAAADEEDEEKSLERLLVRRNKSLENRLIDSKNQLSRCHGDLEELRLKVGALETKLTDKSSLAERLEADLVAVQHQQSGAGRNPEKMPATDDESSVAASNQQADGNSSGNVLDIVTSQRDRFRHRNMELEDELRMQGSQVSDMRRQVDQVKQDNLRLYEEVKYLRSYKSTTILGNDTAVVGMPSKFSKTQQHRVDMDTDVAAKYKGMYEESLNPFNAFHRRESTRRIRSMNILDRLIYIVANFVVGDRRARIGLIAYIGLLHLLVMVTLYRSTVQTDDSLHEATTAI
;
A
#
# COMPACT_ATOMS: atom_id res chain seq x y z
N MET A 1 44.83 20.39 18.90
CA MET A 1 46.23 20.17 18.44
C MET A 1 46.96 19.29 19.46
N LYS A 2 48.22 18.87 19.22
CA LYS A 2 49.08 18.47 20.34
C LYS A 2 49.69 19.74 20.95
N VAL A 3 49.20 20.13 22.12
CA VAL A 3 49.96 20.99 23.03
C VAL A 3 51.11 20.14 23.60
N ASP A 4 52.25 20.74 23.91
CA ASP A 4 53.33 20.03 24.59
C ASP A 4 52.93 19.86 26.06
N ASP A 5 52.75 18.62 26.54
CA ASP A 5 52.20 18.33 27.88
C ASP A 5 53.04 18.97 28.99
N GLY A 6 54.35 19.16 28.75
CA GLY A 6 55.24 19.89 29.65
C GLY A 6 54.89 21.38 29.83
N MET A 7 54.36 22.04 28.79
CA MET A 7 53.85 23.41 28.91
C MET A 7 52.55 23.48 29.70
N LEU A 8 51.63 22.54 29.47
CA LEU A 8 50.37 22.46 30.24
C LEU A 8 50.66 22.20 31.73
N ALA A 9 51.52 21.23 32.03
CA ALA A 9 51.93 20.92 33.41
C ALA A 9 52.68 22.10 34.06
N GLY A 10 53.58 22.76 33.32
CA GLY A 10 54.30 23.95 33.81
C GLY A 10 53.39 25.13 34.11
N ALA A 11 52.40 25.40 33.24
CA ALA A 11 51.41 26.46 33.47
C ALA A 11 50.48 26.15 34.66
N LEU A 12 50.01 24.90 34.78
CA LEU A 12 49.18 24.47 35.90
C LEU A 12 49.92 24.59 37.24
N GLU A 13 51.18 24.16 37.31
CA GLU A 13 51.97 24.30 38.53
C GLU A 13 52.30 25.77 38.83
N TYR A 14 52.57 26.60 37.80
CA TYR A 14 52.73 28.04 37.99
C TYR A 14 51.48 28.67 38.62
N TRP A 15 50.29 28.48 38.04
CA TRP A 15 49.04 29.01 38.59
C TRP A 15 48.71 28.43 39.99
N ARG A 16 49.11 27.18 40.28
CA ARG A 16 48.98 26.57 41.61
C ARG A 16 49.94 27.20 42.64
N THR A 17 51.14 27.60 42.25
CA THR A 17 52.11 28.29 43.13
C THR A 17 51.82 29.78 43.29
N LEU A 18 51.24 30.45 42.28
CA LEU A 18 50.84 31.86 42.34
C LEU A 18 49.68 32.11 43.32
N GLN A 19 48.84 31.09 43.58
CA GLN A 19 47.73 31.11 44.54
C GLN A 19 46.88 32.39 44.46
N LEU A 20 46.18 32.56 43.33
CA LEU A 20 45.45 33.80 43.02
C LEU A 20 44.53 34.30 44.15
N THR A 21 43.91 33.41 44.92
CA THR A 21 43.10 33.75 46.10
C THR A 21 43.92 34.43 47.22
N THR A 22 45.11 33.90 47.51
CA THR A 22 46.04 34.47 48.50
C THR A 22 46.59 35.81 48.01
N LEU A 23 46.98 35.88 46.73
CA LEU A 23 47.44 37.12 46.09
C LEU A 23 46.36 38.22 46.10
N LEU A 24 45.09 37.84 45.90
CA LEU A 24 43.96 38.77 45.97
C LEU A 24 43.74 39.30 47.39
N GLN A 25 43.82 38.44 48.42
CA GLN A 25 43.74 38.88 49.81
C GLN A 25 44.88 39.86 50.16
N GLU A 26 46.12 39.54 49.78
CA GLU A 26 47.26 40.46 49.97
C GLU A 26 47.08 41.79 49.21
N LEU A 27 46.42 41.77 48.05
CA LEU A 27 46.11 42.98 47.30
C LEU A 27 45.03 43.81 48.00
N ASP A 28 43.96 43.19 48.50
CA ASP A 28 42.91 43.87 49.27
C ASP A 28 43.49 44.51 50.56
N GLU A 29 44.38 43.81 51.26
CA GLU A 29 45.11 44.35 52.42
C GLU A 29 45.96 45.57 52.04
N THR A 30 46.78 45.50 50.98
CA THR A 30 47.55 46.68 50.52
C THR A 30 46.68 47.81 49.97
N SER A 31 45.51 47.51 49.41
CA SER A 31 44.52 48.48 48.91
C SER A 31 43.92 49.29 50.06
N LEU A 32 43.53 48.61 51.15
CA LEU A 32 43.06 49.25 52.38
C LEU A 32 44.15 50.15 52.99
N GLU A 33 45.40 49.68 53.06
CA GLU A 33 46.52 50.51 53.53
C GLU A 33 46.79 51.72 52.62
N ILE A 34 46.60 51.62 51.30
CA ILE A 34 46.68 52.78 50.38
C ILE A 34 45.57 53.78 50.68
N VAL A 35 44.33 53.35 50.92
CA VAL A 35 43.19 54.23 51.24
C VAL A 35 43.40 54.97 52.57
N ASP A 36 43.85 54.27 53.64
CA ASP A 36 44.16 54.94 54.91
C ASP A 36 45.42 55.84 54.80
N ASN A 37 46.37 55.53 53.92
CA ASN A 37 47.50 56.43 53.60
C ASN A 37 47.07 57.71 52.87
N GLN A 38 46.09 57.66 51.96
CA GLN A 38 45.49 58.85 51.34
C GLN A 38 44.76 59.71 52.39
N LYS A 39 43.92 59.07 53.20
CA LYS A 39 43.14 59.70 54.29
C LYS A 39 44.02 60.36 55.34
N THR A 40 45.14 59.74 55.71
CA THR A 40 46.10 60.32 56.67
C THR A 40 46.86 61.50 56.07
N SER A 41 47.33 61.45 54.81
CA SER A 41 47.96 62.63 54.19
C SER A 41 46.97 63.79 54.01
N LEU A 42 45.69 63.54 53.71
CA LEU A 42 44.67 64.61 53.71
C LEU A 42 44.52 65.27 55.09
N GLN A 43 44.57 64.50 56.18
CA GLN A 43 44.54 65.04 57.55
C GLN A 43 45.83 65.77 57.92
N GLU A 44 47.00 65.27 57.53
CA GLU A 44 48.30 65.88 57.85
C GLU A 44 48.52 67.17 57.05
N ARG A 45 48.19 67.18 55.75
CA ARG A 45 48.12 68.39 54.92
C ARG A 45 47.18 69.45 55.51
N ARG A 46 46.04 69.05 56.07
CA ARG A 46 45.12 69.96 56.77
C ARG A 46 45.75 70.53 58.05
N LYS A 47 46.28 69.69 58.94
CA LYS A 47 46.98 70.11 60.17
C LYS A 47 48.16 71.05 59.87
N LEU A 48 48.85 70.83 58.75
CA LEU A 48 49.97 71.66 58.28
C LEU A 48 49.50 73.02 57.76
N ALA A 49 48.38 73.07 57.03
CA ALA A 49 47.75 74.34 56.62
C ALA A 49 47.21 75.14 57.82
N GLU A 50 46.62 74.45 58.81
CA GLU A 50 46.16 75.05 60.08
C GLU A 50 47.35 75.66 60.86
N ARG A 51 48.43 74.91 61.07
CA ARG A 51 49.68 75.43 61.69
C ARG A 51 50.34 76.57 60.92
N THR A 52 50.29 76.56 59.59
CA THR A 52 50.84 77.65 58.77
C THR A 52 50.00 78.92 58.87
N LYS A 53 48.69 78.78 59.09
CA LYS A 53 47.78 79.90 59.38
C LYS A 53 48.03 80.46 60.79
N GLU A 54 48.23 79.60 61.79
CA GLU A 54 48.58 79.96 63.16
C GLU A 54 49.92 80.71 63.21
N PHE A 55 50.97 80.14 62.61
CA PHE A 55 52.30 80.76 62.50
C PHE A 55 52.27 82.16 61.86
N ARG A 56 51.41 82.37 60.87
CA ARG A 56 51.24 83.68 60.22
C ARG A 56 50.63 84.74 61.14
N ALA A 57 49.96 84.34 62.22
CA ALA A 57 49.29 85.23 63.17
C ALA A 57 50.12 85.57 64.44
N LEU A 58 51.27 84.93 64.64
CA LEU A 58 52.19 85.21 65.76
C LEU A 58 52.94 86.54 65.58
N ASP A 59 53.50 87.11 66.66
CA ASP A 59 54.42 88.25 66.58
C ASP A 59 55.83 87.83 66.11
N ASP A 60 56.62 88.75 65.55
CA ASP A 60 57.88 88.41 64.86
C ASP A 60 58.96 87.79 65.76
N THR A 61 58.93 88.06 67.07
CA THR A 61 59.78 87.40 68.08
C THR A 61 59.37 85.95 68.32
N GLU A 62 58.07 85.64 68.24
CA GLU A 62 57.51 84.30 68.41
C GLU A 62 57.64 83.47 67.12
N LYS A 63 57.46 84.10 65.95
CA LYS A 63 57.75 83.49 64.64
C LYS A 63 59.18 82.93 64.58
N LEU A 64 60.16 83.60 65.19
CA LEU A 64 61.55 83.11 65.19
C LEU A 64 61.70 81.77 65.95
N ASN A 65 60.89 81.53 66.98
CA ASN A 65 60.86 80.27 67.72
C ASN A 65 60.15 79.17 66.93
N ASP A 66 58.96 79.47 66.40
CA ASP A 66 58.07 78.48 65.76
C ASP A 66 58.40 78.15 64.30
N PHE A 67 59.25 78.93 63.64
CA PHE A 67 59.69 78.66 62.26
C PHE A 67 60.39 77.28 62.14
N LYS A 68 61.18 76.91 63.15
CA LYS A 68 61.92 75.63 63.18
C LYS A 68 61.01 74.41 63.43
N PRO A 69 60.05 74.44 64.37
CA PRO A 69 58.93 73.49 64.42
C PRO A 69 58.14 73.38 63.12
N LEU A 70 57.75 74.50 62.50
CA LEU A 70 56.94 74.49 61.27
C LEU A 70 57.70 73.89 60.08
N LEU A 71 58.96 74.27 59.87
CA LEU A 71 59.81 73.72 58.82
C LEU A 71 60.00 72.19 58.98
N ARG A 72 60.15 71.71 60.22
CA ARG A 72 60.18 70.27 60.52
C ARG A 72 58.85 69.57 60.24
N ALA A 73 57.71 70.21 60.47
CA ALA A 73 56.41 69.66 60.11
C ALA A 73 56.24 69.52 58.59
N TYR A 74 56.69 70.51 57.81
CA TYR A 74 56.74 70.42 56.34
C TYR A 74 57.68 69.31 55.86
N GLN A 75 58.89 69.21 56.41
CA GLN A 75 59.84 68.15 56.06
C GLN A 75 59.28 66.76 56.35
N ASN A 76 58.70 66.56 57.54
CA ASN A 76 58.10 65.29 57.93
C ASN A 76 56.94 64.87 57.00
N GLU A 77 56.08 65.79 56.55
CA GLU A 77 55.00 65.45 55.60
C GLU A 77 55.55 65.11 54.21
N ILE A 78 56.61 65.77 53.73
CA ILE A 78 57.28 65.43 52.47
C ILE A 78 57.93 64.04 52.56
N ASP A 79 58.60 63.72 53.67
CA ASP A 79 59.17 62.40 53.91
C ASP A 79 58.09 61.32 54.04
N ASN A 80 56.96 61.61 54.68
CA ASN A 80 55.83 60.70 54.80
C ASN A 80 55.13 60.47 53.45
N LEU A 81 54.87 61.53 52.68
CA LEU A 81 54.31 61.44 51.33
C LEU A 81 55.22 60.59 50.41
N THR A 82 56.54 60.78 50.50
CA THR A 82 57.53 60.00 49.74
C THR A 82 57.51 58.52 50.15
N LYS A 83 57.33 58.19 51.43
CA LYS A 83 57.19 56.79 51.90
C LYS A 83 55.88 56.17 51.40
N ARG A 84 54.76 56.90 51.48
CA ARG A 84 53.43 56.45 51.02
C ARG A 84 53.39 56.20 49.51
N MET A 85 53.99 57.09 48.73
CA MET A 85 54.17 56.94 47.28
C MET A 85 54.94 55.66 46.97
N LYS A 86 56.13 55.48 47.58
CA LYS A 86 56.94 54.28 47.41
C LYS A 86 56.25 52.99 47.87
N TYR A 87 55.42 53.05 48.91
CA TYR A 87 54.61 51.90 49.33
C TYR A 87 53.65 51.47 48.21
N ALA A 88 52.87 52.42 47.66
CA ALA A 88 51.92 52.15 46.59
C ALA A 88 52.61 51.69 45.29
N GLU A 89 53.75 52.31 44.93
CA GLU A 89 54.57 51.91 43.78
C GLU A 89 55.09 50.48 43.91
N ASN A 90 55.63 50.10 45.08
CA ASN A 90 56.12 48.73 45.31
C ASN A 90 54.97 47.71 45.34
N GLY A 91 53.82 48.06 45.92
CA GLY A 91 52.61 47.23 45.88
C GLY A 91 52.14 46.96 44.45
N PHE A 92 52.04 48.01 43.63
CA PHE A 92 51.69 47.90 42.21
C PHE A 92 52.71 47.07 41.43
N LEU A 93 54.02 47.36 41.56
CA LEU A 93 55.07 46.64 40.83
C LEU A 93 55.14 45.15 41.21
N ARG A 94 54.80 44.80 42.46
CA ARG A 94 54.70 43.40 42.92
C ARG A 94 53.61 42.64 42.17
N VAL A 95 52.41 43.21 42.09
CA VAL A 95 51.26 42.60 41.38
C VAL A 95 51.44 42.62 39.87
N PHE A 96 51.96 43.72 39.32
CA PHE A 96 52.27 43.81 37.89
C PHE A 96 53.26 42.72 37.48
N LYS A 97 54.32 42.49 38.28
CA LYS A 97 55.27 41.41 38.00
C LYS A 97 54.64 40.02 38.09
N SER A 98 53.92 39.70 39.17
CA SER A 98 53.35 38.35 39.32
C SER A 98 52.29 38.03 38.26
N LEU A 99 51.56 39.04 37.76
CA LEU A 99 50.59 38.86 36.67
C LEU A 99 51.25 38.85 35.28
N ASN A 100 52.30 39.64 35.05
CA ASN A 100 53.04 39.67 33.78
C ASN A 100 53.90 38.42 33.56
N ASP A 101 54.45 37.84 34.64
CA ASP A 101 55.23 36.61 34.58
C ASP A 101 54.34 35.34 34.49
N ALA A 102 53.00 35.50 34.51
CA ALA A 102 52.04 34.40 34.47
C ALA A 102 51.64 33.99 33.04
N PRO A 103 51.60 32.69 32.70
CA PRO A 103 51.23 32.22 31.37
C PRO A 103 49.71 32.30 31.14
N ASP A 104 49.29 32.82 29.98
CA ASP A 104 47.88 32.97 29.59
C ASP A 104 47.08 31.65 29.72
N PRO A 105 45.99 31.60 30.53
CA PRO A 105 45.17 30.41 30.70
C PRO A 105 44.25 30.09 29.50
N GLN A 106 43.93 31.07 28.64
CA GLN A 106 42.98 30.92 27.53
C GLN A 106 43.33 29.80 26.51
N PRO A 107 44.58 29.68 26.00
CA PRO A 107 44.94 28.60 25.08
C PRO A 107 44.86 27.21 25.72
N PHE A 108 45.09 27.08 27.03
CA PHE A 108 44.99 25.78 27.72
C PHE A 108 43.52 25.37 27.93
N LEU A 109 42.68 26.30 28.40
CA LEU A 109 41.26 26.02 28.64
C LEU A 109 40.50 25.71 27.35
N SER A 110 40.82 26.37 26.24
CA SER A 110 40.23 26.07 24.93
C SER A 110 40.63 24.69 24.40
N ASN A 111 41.92 24.33 24.46
CA ASN A 111 42.35 22.98 24.05
C ASN A 111 41.74 21.87 24.95
N LEU A 112 41.59 22.08 26.25
CA LEU A 112 40.92 21.12 27.15
C LEU A 112 39.42 20.95 26.84
N VAL A 113 38.74 22.02 26.43
CA VAL A 113 37.35 21.96 25.97
C VAL A 113 37.23 21.18 24.66
N ASP A 114 38.16 21.38 23.72
CA ASP A 114 38.15 20.68 22.43
C ASP A 114 38.61 19.21 22.53
N GLU A 115 39.57 18.90 23.40
CA GLU A 115 39.92 17.52 23.75
C GLU A 115 38.72 16.78 24.38
N ARG A 116 37.98 17.44 25.27
CA ARG A 116 36.78 16.84 25.86
C ARG A 116 35.69 16.58 24.83
N LYS A 117 35.42 17.51 23.90
CA LYS A 117 34.49 17.27 22.77
C LYS A 117 34.91 16.03 21.98
N LEU A 118 36.19 15.94 21.60
CA LEU A 118 36.74 14.81 20.86
C LEU A 118 36.62 13.48 21.63
N LEU A 119 36.74 13.52 22.96
CA LEU A 119 36.59 12.34 23.82
C LEU A 119 35.13 11.92 23.94
N ASP A 120 34.20 12.87 24.07
CA ASP A 120 32.75 12.62 24.07
C ASP A 120 32.29 12.11 22.69
N GLU A 121 32.79 12.67 21.58
CA GLU A 121 32.59 12.18 20.21
C GLU A 121 33.08 10.73 20.06
N GLN A 122 34.32 10.42 20.48
CA GLN A 122 34.85 9.06 20.46
C GLN A 122 34.06 8.08 21.34
N GLN A 123 33.44 8.52 22.43
CA GLN A 123 32.55 7.66 23.22
C GLN A 123 31.25 7.35 22.46
N ASN A 124 30.64 8.36 21.85
CA ASN A 124 29.45 8.19 21.00
C ASN A 124 29.73 7.26 19.80
N GLU A 125 30.89 7.39 19.14
CA GLU A 125 31.32 6.47 18.09
C GLU A 125 31.49 5.03 18.60
N LYS A 126 32.16 4.85 19.74
CA LYS A 126 32.36 3.51 20.36
C LYS A 126 31.03 2.86 20.73
N GLU A 127 30.09 3.62 21.28
CA GLU A 127 28.72 3.15 21.53
C GLU A 127 27.98 2.77 20.24
N MET A 128 28.06 3.61 19.19
CA MET A 128 27.39 3.35 17.92
C MET A 128 27.96 2.10 17.24
N VAL A 129 29.28 1.95 17.23
CA VAL A 129 29.97 0.74 16.75
C VAL A 129 29.60 -0.48 17.59
N GLY A 130 29.40 -0.33 18.91
CA GLY A 130 28.89 -1.39 19.78
C GLY A 130 27.47 -1.83 19.42
N LYS A 131 26.55 -0.87 19.24
CA LYS A 131 25.15 -1.10 18.82
C LYS A 131 25.07 -1.76 17.44
N LEU A 132 25.89 -1.30 16.49
CA LEU A 132 26.00 -1.88 15.15
C LEU A 132 26.54 -3.32 15.18
N LYS A 133 27.59 -3.60 15.98
CA LYS A 133 28.12 -4.97 16.16
C LYS A 133 27.07 -5.91 16.76
N ALA A 134 26.38 -5.47 17.82
CA ALA A 134 25.29 -6.25 18.42
C ALA A 134 24.20 -6.59 17.40
N ARG A 135 23.76 -5.63 16.58
CA ARG A 135 22.76 -5.88 15.52
C ARG A 135 23.30 -6.80 14.41
N VAL A 136 24.57 -6.69 14.06
CA VAL A 136 25.22 -7.60 13.09
C VAL A 136 25.29 -9.03 13.62
N ASP A 137 25.57 -9.23 14.90
CA ASP A 137 25.63 -10.57 15.50
C ASP A 137 24.23 -11.16 15.76
N GLU A 138 23.24 -10.33 16.06
CA GLU A 138 21.81 -10.70 16.06
C GLU A 138 21.36 -11.18 14.66
N LEU A 139 21.63 -10.40 13.60
CA LEU A 139 21.31 -10.75 12.22
C LEU A 139 22.03 -12.01 11.72
N LYS A 140 23.25 -12.30 12.21
CA LYS A 140 23.93 -13.59 11.98
C LYS A 140 23.19 -14.75 12.64
N GLY A 141 22.73 -14.57 13.88
CA GLY A 141 21.94 -15.56 14.62
C GLY A 141 20.60 -15.86 13.94
N GLU A 142 19.92 -14.81 13.45
CA GLU A 142 18.70 -14.92 12.64
C GLU A 142 18.96 -15.67 11.32
N ASN A 143 20.02 -15.31 10.59
CA ASN A 143 20.44 -16.03 9.38
C ASN A 143 20.83 -17.50 9.63
N ALA A 144 21.37 -17.84 10.81
CA ALA A 144 21.68 -19.21 11.17
C ALA A 144 20.39 -20.03 11.35
N ARG A 145 19.41 -19.48 12.08
CA ARG A 145 18.08 -20.11 12.27
C ARG A 145 17.33 -20.27 10.95
N LEU A 146 17.26 -19.23 10.12
CA LEU A 146 16.60 -19.30 8.82
C LEU A 146 17.20 -20.37 7.90
N ARG A 147 18.51 -20.68 8.02
CA ARG A 147 19.15 -21.80 7.30
C ARG A 147 18.78 -23.16 7.87
N GLU A 148 18.66 -23.28 9.19
CA GLU A 148 18.17 -24.49 9.88
C GLU A 148 16.71 -24.77 9.51
N ASP A 149 15.84 -23.75 9.60
CA ASP A 149 14.44 -23.80 9.16
C ASP A 149 14.32 -24.18 7.68
N THR A 150 15.15 -23.60 6.80
CA THR A 150 15.18 -23.95 5.37
C THR A 150 15.60 -25.40 5.13
N ALA A 151 16.56 -25.93 5.91
CA ALA A 151 16.96 -27.33 5.83
C ALA A 151 15.85 -28.29 6.30
N ILE A 152 15.15 -27.93 7.39
CA ILE A 152 13.99 -28.69 7.91
C ILE A 152 12.84 -28.67 6.89
N ILE A 153 12.53 -27.51 6.28
CA ILE A 153 11.53 -27.39 5.21
C ILE A 153 11.94 -28.22 3.98
N GLY A 154 13.24 -28.31 3.67
CA GLY A 154 13.76 -29.19 2.62
C GLY A 154 13.51 -30.67 2.92
N GLN A 155 13.81 -31.12 4.13
CA GLN A 155 13.54 -32.49 4.59
C GLN A 155 12.05 -32.82 4.57
N LEU A 156 11.20 -31.96 5.13
CA LEU A 156 9.74 -32.14 5.13
C LEU A 156 9.15 -32.20 3.72
N LYS A 157 9.63 -31.37 2.78
CA LYS A 157 9.23 -31.46 1.36
C LYS A 157 9.66 -32.78 0.73
N GLN A 158 10.85 -33.29 1.08
CA GLN A 158 11.34 -34.58 0.58
C GLN A 158 10.56 -35.76 1.17
N GLU A 159 10.14 -35.70 2.43
CA GLU A 159 9.26 -36.70 3.05
C GLU A 159 7.85 -36.66 2.44
N VAL A 160 7.24 -35.48 2.30
CA VAL A 160 5.93 -35.33 1.64
C VAL A 160 5.97 -35.89 0.22
N SER A 161 7.00 -35.58 -0.57
CA SER A 161 7.15 -36.13 -1.93
C SER A 161 7.33 -37.67 -1.94
N GLN A 162 8.02 -38.25 -0.94
CA GLN A 162 8.08 -39.71 -0.78
C GLN A 162 6.72 -40.32 -0.41
N TYR A 163 5.95 -39.69 0.49
CA TYR A 163 4.59 -40.15 0.81
C TYR A 163 3.63 -40.00 -0.38
N GLU A 164 3.70 -38.91 -1.14
CA GLU A 164 2.91 -38.69 -2.36
C GLU A 164 3.22 -39.73 -3.44
N THR A 165 4.50 -39.98 -3.73
CA THR A 165 4.91 -41.00 -4.71
C THR A 165 4.55 -42.41 -4.25
N SER A 166 4.71 -42.75 -2.96
CA SER A 166 4.29 -44.03 -2.40
C SER A 166 2.77 -44.22 -2.45
N MET A 167 1.99 -43.16 -2.19
CA MET A 167 0.53 -43.20 -2.28
C MET A 167 0.06 -43.31 -3.73
N ALA A 168 0.66 -42.54 -4.65
CA ALA A 168 0.37 -42.62 -6.08
C ALA A 168 0.76 -43.98 -6.68
N GLN A 169 1.79 -44.64 -6.16
CA GLN A 169 2.11 -46.02 -6.50
C GLN A 169 1.07 -47.00 -5.94
N MET A 170 0.72 -46.93 -4.65
CA MET A 170 -0.31 -47.79 -4.06
C MET A 170 -1.66 -47.68 -4.77
N VAL A 171 -2.07 -46.47 -5.14
CA VAL A 171 -3.29 -46.21 -5.93
C VAL A 171 -3.18 -46.79 -7.34
N ARG A 172 -2.03 -46.65 -8.02
CA ARG A 172 -1.80 -47.24 -9.35
C ARG A 172 -1.84 -48.77 -9.30
N ASP A 173 -1.16 -49.37 -8.33
CA ASP A 173 -1.05 -50.82 -8.19
C ASP A 173 -2.43 -51.43 -7.89
N ARG A 174 -3.24 -50.77 -7.04
CA ARG A 174 -4.62 -51.20 -6.75
C ARG A 174 -5.60 -50.91 -7.89
N ALA A 175 -5.39 -49.86 -8.68
CA ALA A 175 -6.15 -49.63 -9.91
C ALA A 175 -5.85 -50.71 -10.96
N ALA A 176 -4.59 -51.12 -11.11
CA ALA A 176 -4.18 -52.20 -12.01
C ALA A 176 -4.71 -53.58 -11.55
N GLU A 177 -4.77 -53.82 -10.23
CA GLU A 177 -5.44 -54.99 -9.65
C GLU A 177 -6.94 -55.01 -10.03
N GLN A 178 -7.66 -53.88 -9.88
CA GLN A 178 -9.07 -53.78 -10.29
C GLN A 178 -9.29 -53.85 -11.80
N GLU A 179 -8.40 -53.29 -12.63
CA GLU A 179 -8.45 -53.41 -14.08
C GLU A 179 -8.26 -54.89 -14.49
N LYS A 180 -7.34 -55.61 -13.85
CA LYS A 180 -7.16 -57.04 -14.07
C LYS A 180 -8.38 -57.84 -13.62
N ASP A 181 -8.91 -57.62 -12.42
CA ASP A 181 -10.05 -58.39 -11.91
C ASP A 181 -11.32 -58.15 -12.75
N THR A 182 -11.57 -56.92 -13.18
CA THR A 182 -12.68 -56.61 -14.10
C THR A 182 -12.45 -57.19 -15.48
N ARG A 183 -11.21 -57.18 -15.99
CA ARG A 183 -10.85 -57.86 -17.24
C ARG A 183 -11.10 -59.36 -17.17
N ASP A 184 -10.58 -60.04 -16.15
CA ASP A 184 -10.75 -61.48 -15.93
C ASP A 184 -12.25 -61.85 -15.83
N GLN A 185 -13.07 -60.99 -15.18
CA GLN A 185 -14.54 -61.12 -15.16
C GLN A 185 -15.17 -60.95 -16.56
N THR A 186 -14.73 -59.97 -17.36
CA THR A 186 -15.26 -59.77 -18.72
C THR A 186 -14.85 -60.91 -19.67
N ASP A 187 -13.62 -61.40 -19.58
CA ASP A 187 -13.15 -62.54 -20.39
C ASP A 187 -13.90 -63.83 -20.00
N ALA A 188 -14.17 -64.06 -18.70
CA ALA A 188 -15.01 -65.17 -18.22
C ALA A 188 -16.48 -65.04 -18.64
N LEU A 189 -17.04 -63.83 -18.68
CA LEU A 189 -18.38 -63.59 -19.23
C LEU A 189 -18.40 -63.85 -20.76
N ILE A 190 -17.35 -63.46 -21.48
CA ILE A 190 -17.20 -63.70 -22.91
C ILE A 190 -17.07 -65.20 -23.23
N THR A 191 -16.35 -66.00 -22.43
CA THR A 191 -16.29 -67.45 -22.64
C THR A 191 -17.64 -68.11 -22.38
N HIS A 192 -18.30 -67.81 -21.27
CA HIS A 192 -19.63 -68.34 -20.95
C HIS A 192 -20.68 -67.95 -22.02
N LEU A 193 -20.64 -66.73 -22.55
CA LEU A 193 -21.52 -66.31 -23.65
C LEU A 193 -21.23 -67.07 -24.95
N LYS A 194 -19.96 -67.32 -25.29
CA LYS A 194 -19.57 -68.13 -26.46
C LYS A 194 -19.96 -69.61 -26.32
N GLU A 195 -19.85 -70.17 -25.12
CA GLU A 195 -20.30 -71.54 -24.84
C GLU A 195 -21.83 -71.65 -25.01
N ARG A 196 -22.58 -70.69 -24.44
CA ARG A 196 -24.03 -70.60 -24.61
C ARG A 196 -24.45 -70.37 -26.07
N GLU A 197 -23.74 -69.53 -26.82
CA GLU A 197 -23.96 -69.33 -28.26
C GLU A 197 -23.74 -70.64 -29.03
N GLY A 198 -22.64 -71.36 -28.73
CA GLY A 198 -22.36 -72.68 -29.30
C GLY A 198 -23.44 -73.72 -28.99
N ASP A 199 -23.98 -73.74 -27.77
CA ASP A 199 -25.09 -74.63 -27.40
C ASP A 199 -26.42 -74.25 -28.06
N LEU A 200 -26.73 -72.96 -28.18
CA LEU A 200 -27.89 -72.50 -28.95
C LEU A 200 -27.74 -72.85 -30.44
N GLN A 201 -26.53 -72.73 -31.01
CA GLN A 201 -26.25 -73.11 -32.39
C GLN A 201 -26.32 -74.64 -32.60
N ARG A 202 -25.87 -75.44 -31.62
CA ARG A 202 -26.07 -76.90 -31.59
C ARG A 202 -27.56 -77.25 -31.57
N GLN A 203 -28.33 -76.66 -30.66
CA GLN A 203 -29.79 -76.87 -30.55
C GLN A 203 -30.52 -76.47 -31.84
N LEU A 204 -30.20 -75.31 -32.41
CA LEU A 204 -30.78 -74.82 -33.66
C LEU A 204 -30.44 -75.78 -34.80
N SER A 205 -29.17 -76.20 -34.94
CA SER A 205 -28.79 -77.20 -35.95
C SER A 205 -29.48 -78.55 -35.80
N ALA A 206 -29.87 -78.93 -34.57
CA ALA A 206 -30.62 -80.16 -34.29
C ALA A 206 -32.12 -79.99 -34.60
N ALA A 207 -32.69 -78.80 -34.34
CA ALA A 207 -34.05 -78.45 -34.74
C ALA A 207 -34.19 -78.37 -36.27
N THR A 208 -33.23 -77.74 -36.96
CA THR A 208 -33.17 -77.70 -38.44
C THR A 208 -33.03 -79.11 -39.03
N ARG A 209 -32.22 -80.00 -38.43
CA ARG A 209 -32.12 -81.40 -38.86
C ARG A 209 -33.43 -82.18 -38.64
N LYS A 210 -34.13 -81.96 -37.52
CA LYS A 210 -35.47 -82.54 -37.30
C LYS A 210 -36.50 -82.01 -38.30
N LEU A 211 -36.47 -80.72 -38.63
CA LEU A 211 -37.34 -80.14 -39.67
C LEU A 211 -37.03 -80.73 -41.04
N ALA A 212 -35.76 -80.82 -41.44
CA ALA A 212 -35.36 -81.44 -42.69
C ALA A 212 -35.80 -82.92 -42.76
N GLN A 213 -35.64 -83.69 -41.68
CA GLN A 213 -36.10 -85.08 -41.61
C GLN A 213 -37.63 -85.19 -41.68
N LEU A 214 -38.38 -84.25 -41.09
CA LEU A 214 -39.85 -84.19 -41.18
C LEU A 214 -40.33 -83.76 -42.57
N GLN A 215 -39.57 -82.93 -43.27
CA GLN A 215 -39.82 -82.60 -44.67
C GLN A 215 -39.54 -83.81 -45.57
N GLU A 216 -38.39 -84.46 -45.40
CA GLU A 216 -38.03 -85.70 -46.11
C GLU A 216 -39.07 -86.82 -45.89
N SER A 217 -39.56 -87.01 -44.65
CA SER A 217 -40.63 -88.00 -44.39
C SER A 217 -41.98 -87.59 -44.98
N LYS A 218 -42.33 -86.29 -44.96
CA LYS A 218 -43.57 -85.79 -45.58
C LYS A 218 -43.53 -85.91 -47.09
N ASP A 219 -42.39 -85.62 -47.71
CA ASP A 219 -42.22 -85.68 -49.16
C ASP A 219 -42.19 -87.15 -49.62
N ALA A 220 -41.66 -88.08 -48.82
CA ALA A 220 -41.79 -89.52 -49.02
C ALA A 220 -43.24 -90.04 -48.81
N GLU A 221 -43.99 -89.54 -47.82
CA GLU A 221 -45.43 -89.85 -47.67
C GLU A 221 -46.25 -89.32 -48.86
N GLU A 222 -45.90 -88.17 -49.43
CA GLU A 222 -46.53 -87.64 -50.64
C GLU A 222 -46.14 -88.44 -51.89
N GLU A 223 -44.90 -88.90 -52.02
CA GLU A 223 -44.47 -89.80 -53.10
C GLU A 223 -45.15 -91.18 -53.01
N GLU A 224 -45.29 -91.78 -51.82
CA GLU A 224 -46.02 -93.04 -51.64
C GLU A 224 -47.50 -92.87 -52.03
N ARG A 225 -48.15 -91.78 -51.59
CA ARG A 225 -49.53 -91.45 -51.98
C ARG A 225 -49.69 -91.30 -53.49
N VAL A 226 -48.74 -90.67 -54.18
CA VAL A 226 -48.75 -90.55 -55.65
C VAL A 226 -48.57 -91.92 -56.32
N MET A 227 -47.70 -92.78 -55.79
CA MET A 227 -47.42 -94.09 -56.37
C MET A 227 -48.63 -95.05 -56.29
N GLN A 228 -49.43 -94.97 -55.22
CA GLN A 228 -50.63 -95.81 -55.01
C GLN A 228 -51.81 -95.50 -55.97
N VAL A 229 -51.80 -94.39 -56.72
CA VAL A 229 -52.93 -93.97 -57.60
C VAL A 229 -53.09 -94.86 -58.84
N THR A 230 -52.00 -95.42 -59.36
CA THR A 230 -51.94 -95.97 -60.73
C THR A 230 -52.81 -97.21 -61.08
N PRO A 231 -53.21 -98.11 -60.15
CA PRO A 231 -54.20 -99.15 -60.46
C PRO A 231 -55.64 -98.66 -60.28
N ALA A 232 -55.89 -97.75 -59.34
CA ALA A 232 -57.24 -97.31 -58.95
C ALA A 232 -57.95 -96.57 -60.08
N ASP A 233 -57.26 -95.66 -60.79
CA ASP A 233 -57.84 -94.87 -61.88
C ASP A 233 -58.36 -95.73 -63.04
N ARG A 234 -57.75 -96.91 -63.28
CA ARG A 234 -58.21 -97.84 -64.33
C ARG A 234 -59.49 -98.57 -63.93
N GLU A 235 -59.64 -98.92 -62.65
CA GLU A 235 -60.90 -99.47 -62.14
C GLU A 235 -61.97 -98.37 -62.08
N LEU A 236 -61.61 -97.15 -61.67
CA LEU A 236 -62.52 -95.99 -61.60
C LEU A 236 -63.17 -95.68 -62.95
N VAL A 237 -62.40 -95.66 -64.05
CA VAL A 237 -62.95 -95.42 -65.40
C VAL A 237 -63.92 -96.53 -65.84
N ALA A 238 -63.63 -97.80 -65.51
CA ALA A 238 -64.56 -98.90 -65.78
C ALA A 238 -65.83 -98.79 -64.91
N LYS A 239 -65.67 -98.46 -63.63
CA LYS A 239 -66.78 -98.30 -62.68
C LYS A 239 -67.64 -97.08 -62.97
N LEU A 240 -67.09 -96.00 -63.55
CA LEU A 240 -67.88 -94.86 -64.01
C LEU A 240 -68.77 -95.23 -65.22
N ALA A 241 -68.28 -96.03 -66.16
CA ALA A 241 -69.08 -96.53 -67.28
C ALA A 241 -70.16 -97.53 -66.82
N GLU A 242 -69.87 -98.39 -65.83
CA GLU A 242 -70.89 -99.22 -65.17
C GLU A 242 -71.92 -98.36 -64.41
N LEU A 243 -71.49 -97.31 -63.71
CA LEU A 243 -72.36 -96.41 -62.94
C LEU A 243 -73.29 -95.58 -63.84
N GLU A 244 -72.86 -95.15 -65.02
CA GLU A 244 -73.72 -94.42 -65.96
C GLU A 244 -74.90 -95.28 -66.43
N ILE A 245 -74.66 -96.58 -66.68
CA ILE A 245 -75.69 -97.57 -67.01
C ILE A 245 -76.61 -97.81 -65.79
N VAL A 246 -76.02 -98.04 -64.61
CA VAL A 246 -76.78 -98.24 -63.37
C VAL A 246 -77.59 -97.00 -62.97
N GLN A 247 -77.15 -95.78 -63.31
CA GLN A 247 -77.87 -94.55 -63.04
C GLN A 247 -79.13 -94.42 -63.91
N ALA A 248 -79.08 -94.85 -65.19
CA ALA A 248 -80.26 -94.91 -66.03
C ALA A 248 -81.31 -95.91 -65.51
N ASP A 249 -80.88 -97.09 -65.05
CA ASP A 249 -81.75 -98.07 -64.39
C ASP A 249 -82.26 -97.57 -63.02
N LEU A 250 -81.43 -96.81 -62.28
CA LEU A 250 -81.78 -96.22 -60.99
C LEU A 250 -82.85 -95.13 -61.14
N ASP A 251 -82.80 -94.28 -62.16
CA ASP A 251 -83.85 -93.29 -62.41
C ASP A 251 -85.17 -93.97 -62.77
N HIS A 252 -85.14 -95.06 -63.54
CA HIS A 252 -86.32 -95.89 -63.80
C HIS A 252 -86.85 -96.54 -62.50
N ALA A 253 -85.97 -97.06 -61.65
CA ALA A 253 -86.33 -97.63 -60.35
C ALA A 253 -86.87 -96.58 -59.35
N ASN A 254 -86.32 -95.36 -59.34
CA ASN A 254 -86.71 -94.28 -58.43
C ASN A 254 -88.17 -93.88 -58.61
N THR A 255 -88.66 -93.79 -59.86
CA THR A 255 -90.09 -93.54 -60.15
C THR A 255 -91.03 -94.63 -59.61
N ARG A 256 -90.52 -95.83 -59.35
CA ARG A 256 -91.26 -96.96 -58.75
C ARG A 256 -91.09 -97.03 -57.22
N VAL A 257 -90.05 -96.40 -56.67
CA VAL A 257 -89.81 -96.30 -55.22
C VAL A 257 -90.65 -95.18 -54.59
N THR A 258 -90.89 -94.07 -55.30
CA THR A 258 -91.77 -92.97 -54.82
C THR A 258 -93.18 -93.47 -54.45
N ASP A 259 -93.77 -94.33 -55.28
CA ASP A 259 -95.09 -94.92 -55.06
C ASP A 259 -95.14 -95.82 -53.80
N LEU A 260 -94.03 -96.50 -53.50
CA LEU A 260 -93.91 -97.41 -52.36
C LEU A 260 -93.56 -96.67 -51.06
N MET A 261 -92.81 -95.57 -51.12
CA MET A 261 -92.45 -94.77 -49.94
C MET A 261 -93.68 -94.12 -49.29
N ALA A 262 -94.63 -93.63 -50.08
CA ALA A 262 -95.90 -93.09 -49.60
C ALA A 262 -96.69 -94.10 -48.74
N HIS A 263 -96.57 -95.40 -49.06
CA HIS A 263 -97.27 -96.47 -48.36
C HIS A 263 -96.58 -96.93 -47.07
N ASN A 264 -95.28 -96.61 -46.89
CA ASN A 264 -94.45 -97.12 -45.79
C ASN A 264 -94.32 -96.12 -44.62
N ALA A 265 -94.33 -94.81 -44.90
CA ALA A 265 -94.22 -93.77 -43.87
C ALA A 265 -95.34 -93.85 -42.82
N ARG A 266 -96.56 -94.19 -43.26
CA ARG A 266 -97.76 -94.29 -42.41
C ARG A 266 -97.68 -95.33 -41.29
N LEU A 267 -96.81 -96.33 -41.43
CA LEU A 267 -96.60 -97.40 -40.43
C LEU A 267 -95.50 -97.06 -39.39
N ARG A 268 -94.68 -96.03 -39.63
CA ARG A 268 -93.60 -95.63 -38.69
C ARG A 268 -94.07 -94.71 -37.57
N GLN A 269 -95.27 -94.13 -37.67
CA GLN A 269 -95.82 -93.23 -36.65
C GLN A 269 -96.38 -93.98 -35.42
N GLU A 270 -96.70 -95.27 -35.56
CA GLU A 270 -97.31 -96.08 -34.50
C GLU A 270 -96.29 -96.80 -33.60
N LEU A 271 -95.03 -96.94 -34.05
CA LEU A 271 -93.99 -97.66 -33.29
C LEU A 271 -93.27 -96.78 -32.25
N SER A 272 -94.06 -96.28 -31.30
CA SER A 272 -93.75 -96.13 -29.87
C SER A 272 -92.33 -95.74 -29.44
N THR A 273 -92.07 -94.66 -28.68
CA THR A 273 -92.74 -94.26 -27.41
C THR A 273 -92.80 -95.36 -26.33
N VAL A 274 -91.69 -96.02 -26.02
CA VAL A 274 -91.42 -96.70 -24.72
C VAL A 274 -89.91 -96.96 -24.55
N THR A 275 -89.41 -96.98 -23.30
CA THR A 275 -87.99 -97.02 -22.82
C THR A 275 -87.23 -95.68 -22.83
N GLY A 276 -86.42 -95.32 -21.82
CA GLY A 276 -86.16 -95.96 -20.50
C GLY A 276 -85.16 -95.16 -19.61
N THR A 277 -85.03 -95.50 -18.32
CA THR A 277 -84.17 -94.83 -17.29
C THR A 277 -83.29 -95.86 -16.54
N THR A 278 -82.37 -95.56 -15.60
CA THR A 278 -81.94 -94.31 -14.91
C THR A 278 -80.38 -94.23 -14.89
N ASP A 279 -79.52 -93.95 -13.87
CA ASP A 279 -79.53 -93.53 -12.45
C ASP A 279 -78.13 -92.97 -12.03
N SER A 280 -77.94 -92.56 -10.75
CA SER A 280 -76.71 -92.74 -9.90
C SER A 280 -76.24 -91.53 -9.04
N ALA A 281 -75.75 -91.81 -7.83
CA ALA A 281 -75.51 -90.84 -6.74
C ALA A 281 -74.15 -90.97 -6.01
N ALA A 282 -73.04 -91.17 -6.74
CA ALA A 282 -71.73 -91.55 -6.16
C ALA A 282 -70.78 -90.38 -5.76
N ALA A 283 -71.15 -89.11 -5.97
CA ALA A 283 -70.19 -88.00 -6.04
C ALA A 283 -69.75 -87.36 -4.70
N ALA A 284 -70.31 -87.73 -3.55
CA ALA A 284 -70.17 -86.95 -2.31
C ALA A 284 -68.83 -87.11 -1.56
N GLY A 285 -68.12 -88.22 -1.72
CA GLY A 285 -66.94 -88.55 -0.90
C GLY A 285 -65.68 -87.73 -1.24
N SER A 286 -65.31 -87.68 -2.51
CA SER A 286 -64.07 -87.02 -2.98
C SER A 286 -64.05 -85.50 -2.78
N VAL A 287 -65.23 -84.87 -2.67
CA VAL A 287 -65.38 -83.42 -2.42
C VAL A 287 -64.93 -83.05 -1.00
N ALA A 288 -65.02 -83.95 -0.02
CA ALA A 288 -64.62 -83.66 1.36
C ALA A 288 -63.10 -83.65 1.57
N GLU A 289 -62.39 -84.57 0.91
CA GLU A 289 -60.94 -84.74 1.06
C GLU A 289 -60.17 -83.63 0.32
N THR A 290 -60.54 -83.35 -0.94
CA THR A 290 -60.02 -82.23 -1.72
C THR A 290 -60.21 -80.88 -1.00
N LEU A 291 -61.35 -80.65 -0.33
CA LEU A 291 -61.58 -79.44 0.47
C LEU A 291 -60.60 -79.29 1.66
N ALA A 292 -60.12 -80.40 2.23
CA ALA A 292 -59.12 -80.37 3.29
C ALA A 292 -57.73 -80.00 2.73
N GLU A 293 -57.37 -80.52 1.56
CA GLU A 293 -56.12 -80.16 0.87
C GLU A 293 -56.10 -78.67 0.47
N TYR A 294 -57.19 -78.15 -0.10
CA TYR A 294 -57.30 -76.71 -0.41
C TYR A 294 -57.14 -75.84 0.85
N ARG A 295 -57.75 -76.22 1.98
CA ARG A 295 -57.60 -75.49 3.26
C ARG A 295 -56.18 -75.52 3.81
N ARG A 296 -55.45 -76.62 3.60
CA ARG A 296 -54.03 -76.69 3.93
C ARG A 296 -53.22 -75.78 3.00
N ARG A 297 -53.47 -75.84 1.68
CA ARG A 297 -52.73 -75.04 0.70
C ARG A 297 -52.97 -73.54 0.86
N VAL A 298 -54.16 -73.12 1.27
CA VAL A 298 -54.46 -71.72 1.62
C VAL A 298 -53.58 -71.26 2.79
N ARG A 299 -53.47 -72.04 3.89
CA ARG A 299 -52.56 -71.67 5.00
C ARG A 299 -51.10 -71.60 4.59
N GLU A 300 -50.62 -72.55 3.80
CA GLU A 300 -49.25 -72.52 3.26
C GLU A 300 -48.98 -71.31 2.35
N LEU A 301 -50.03 -70.72 1.74
CA LEU A 301 -49.96 -69.46 1.00
C LEU A 301 -50.10 -68.24 1.91
N ASP A 302 -50.96 -68.27 2.93
CA ASP A 302 -51.09 -67.21 3.94
C ASP A 302 -49.77 -67.04 4.71
N ASP A 303 -49.14 -68.13 5.12
CA ASP A 303 -47.85 -68.14 5.83
C ASP A 303 -46.72 -67.59 4.92
N GLU A 304 -46.66 -68.00 3.64
CA GLU A 304 -45.65 -67.48 2.71
C GLU A 304 -45.92 -66.01 2.32
N THR A 305 -47.18 -65.56 2.21
CA THR A 305 -47.46 -64.13 2.00
C THR A 305 -47.05 -63.30 3.20
N GLN A 306 -47.29 -63.76 4.45
CA GLN A 306 -46.76 -63.10 5.64
C GLN A 306 -45.23 -63.08 5.67
N ARG A 307 -44.57 -64.17 5.25
CA ARG A 307 -43.11 -64.25 5.08
C ARG A 307 -42.60 -63.19 4.10
N LEU A 308 -43.23 -63.11 2.92
CA LEU A 308 -42.90 -62.15 1.86
C LEU A 308 -43.22 -60.69 2.25
N PHE A 309 -44.30 -60.43 3.00
CA PHE A 309 -44.57 -59.10 3.55
C PHE A 309 -43.49 -58.68 4.56
N GLY A 310 -43.07 -59.59 5.44
CA GLY A 310 -41.97 -59.33 6.39
C GLY A 310 -40.59 -59.19 5.73
N GLU A 311 -40.37 -59.76 4.55
CA GLU A 311 -39.18 -59.51 3.73
C GLU A 311 -39.29 -58.17 2.96
N LEU A 312 -40.48 -57.81 2.48
CA LEU A 312 -40.76 -56.52 1.84
C LEU A 312 -40.63 -55.33 2.80
N GLU A 313 -41.15 -55.44 4.02
CA GLU A 313 -41.05 -54.40 5.06
C GLU A 313 -39.59 -54.16 5.50
N LYS A 314 -38.78 -55.22 5.57
CA LYS A 314 -37.33 -55.10 5.78
C LYS A 314 -36.64 -54.41 4.60
N ALA A 315 -36.92 -54.84 3.37
CA ALA A 315 -36.37 -54.19 2.17
C ALA A 315 -36.78 -52.71 2.06
N GLN A 316 -38.00 -52.35 2.49
CA GLN A 316 -38.47 -50.97 2.57
C GLN A 316 -37.71 -50.16 3.63
N THR A 317 -37.57 -50.68 4.86
CA THR A 317 -36.84 -49.98 5.93
C THR A 317 -35.33 -49.86 5.66
N GLU A 318 -34.72 -50.87 5.03
CA GLU A 318 -33.34 -50.80 4.52
C GLU A 318 -33.19 -49.77 3.38
N LEU A 319 -34.16 -49.70 2.47
CA LEU A 319 -34.18 -48.69 1.41
C LEU A 319 -34.33 -47.28 2.00
N GLU A 320 -35.29 -47.04 2.89
CA GLU A 320 -35.49 -45.74 3.56
C GLU A 320 -34.27 -45.30 4.36
N MET A 321 -33.61 -46.24 5.06
CA MET A 321 -32.36 -45.96 5.77
C MET A 321 -31.25 -45.54 4.79
N ASN A 322 -31.06 -46.27 3.68
CA ASN A 322 -30.08 -45.92 2.66
C ASN A 322 -30.41 -44.59 1.97
N ASP A 323 -31.68 -44.32 1.66
CA ASP A 323 -32.16 -43.05 1.10
C ASP A 323 -31.87 -41.87 2.07
N SER A 324 -32.13 -42.06 3.37
CA SER A 324 -31.84 -41.06 4.39
C SER A 324 -30.33 -40.77 4.49
N LYS A 325 -29.50 -41.82 4.40
CA LYS A 325 -28.04 -41.70 4.40
C LYS A 325 -27.54 -40.99 3.15
N HIS A 326 -28.01 -41.38 1.96
CA HIS A 326 -27.60 -40.75 0.71
C HIS A 326 -28.03 -39.28 0.63
N ARG A 327 -29.19 -38.90 1.20
CA ARG A 327 -29.59 -37.49 1.35
C ARG A 327 -28.67 -36.72 2.32
N ALA A 328 -28.26 -37.34 3.43
CA ALA A 328 -27.27 -36.77 4.33
C ALA A 328 -25.91 -36.58 3.63
N ASP A 329 -25.38 -37.63 2.99
CA ASP A 329 -24.13 -37.62 2.24
C ASP A 329 -24.14 -36.54 1.12
N VAL A 330 -25.24 -36.43 0.36
CA VAL A 330 -25.44 -35.38 -0.66
C VAL A 330 -25.43 -33.99 -0.04
N SER A 331 -26.20 -33.73 1.03
CA SER A 331 -26.20 -32.40 1.68
C SER A 331 -24.83 -32.03 2.28
N GLY A 332 -24.06 -33.02 2.75
CA GLY A 332 -22.66 -32.83 3.16
C GLY A 332 -21.77 -32.38 2.00
N ILE A 333 -21.85 -33.07 0.87
CA ILE A 333 -21.10 -32.73 -0.36
C ILE A 333 -21.53 -31.36 -0.92
N GLU A 334 -22.82 -31.03 -0.88
CA GLU A 334 -23.33 -29.71 -1.31
C GLU A 334 -22.79 -28.59 -0.43
N THR A 335 -22.75 -28.76 0.90
CA THR A 335 -22.17 -27.75 1.81
C THR A 335 -20.65 -27.64 1.68
N GLU A 336 -19.90 -28.73 1.47
CA GLU A 336 -18.47 -28.62 1.16
C GLU A 336 -18.25 -27.92 -0.19
N LEU A 337 -19.01 -28.28 -1.23
CA LEU A 337 -18.92 -27.65 -2.55
C LEU A 337 -19.20 -26.14 -2.49
N GLN A 338 -20.17 -25.71 -1.67
CA GLN A 338 -20.41 -24.29 -1.41
C GLN A 338 -19.19 -23.63 -0.76
N VAL A 339 -18.64 -24.20 0.33
CA VAL A 339 -17.46 -23.65 1.01
C VAL A 339 -16.23 -23.59 0.09
N LYS A 340 -16.00 -24.58 -0.78
CA LYS A 340 -14.92 -24.50 -1.79
C LYS A 340 -15.21 -23.43 -2.84
N THR A 341 -16.47 -23.23 -3.22
CA THR A 341 -16.87 -22.20 -4.20
C THR A 341 -16.65 -20.80 -3.62
N ASP A 342 -17.03 -20.57 -2.38
CA ASP A 342 -16.82 -19.31 -1.65
C ASP A 342 -15.31 -19.01 -1.49
N GLU A 343 -14.50 -20.01 -1.15
CA GLU A 343 -13.04 -19.86 -1.05
C GLU A 343 -12.38 -19.60 -2.43
N VAL A 344 -12.81 -20.29 -3.49
CA VAL A 344 -12.35 -20.02 -4.86
C VAL A 344 -12.75 -18.61 -5.32
N GLN A 345 -13.93 -18.12 -4.92
CA GLN A 345 -14.33 -16.74 -5.18
C GLN A 345 -13.49 -15.75 -4.37
N ARG A 346 -13.24 -16.00 -3.08
CA ARG A 346 -12.33 -15.19 -2.25
C ARG A 346 -10.91 -15.12 -2.82
N LEU A 347 -10.41 -16.22 -3.38
CA LEU A 347 -9.12 -16.26 -4.07
C LEU A 347 -9.12 -15.50 -5.40
N ARG A 348 -10.21 -15.55 -6.19
CA ARG A 348 -10.37 -14.71 -7.39
C ARG A 348 -10.43 -13.23 -7.06
N ASP A 349 -11.21 -12.83 -6.06
CA ASP A 349 -11.25 -11.46 -5.53
C ASP A 349 -9.85 -11.01 -5.06
N GLN A 350 -9.08 -11.90 -4.44
CA GLN A 350 -7.71 -11.62 -4.01
C GLN A 350 -6.75 -11.45 -5.19
N VAL A 351 -6.85 -12.25 -6.24
CA VAL A 351 -6.06 -12.10 -7.47
C VAL A 351 -6.43 -10.82 -8.23
N GLN A 352 -7.73 -10.48 -8.34
CA GLN A 352 -8.17 -9.25 -9.01
C GLN A 352 -7.68 -7.98 -8.29
N ARG A 353 -7.51 -8.02 -6.96
CA ARG A 353 -6.87 -6.94 -6.17
C ARG A 353 -5.38 -6.74 -6.42
N TYR A 354 -4.74 -7.62 -7.20
CA TYR A 354 -3.35 -7.48 -7.63
C TYR A 354 -3.21 -7.40 -9.17
N ALA A 355 -4.33 -7.26 -9.90
CA ALA A 355 -4.31 -7.13 -11.37
C ALA A 355 -3.68 -5.81 -11.85
N ASP A 356 -3.56 -4.82 -10.96
CA ASP A 356 -2.85 -3.56 -11.18
C ASP A 356 -1.33 -3.68 -10.97
N TYR A 357 -0.81 -4.79 -10.46
CA TYR A 357 0.62 -4.94 -10.14
C TYR A 357 1.53 -4.80 -11.37
N ASP A 358 1.13 -5.34 -12.52
CA ASP A 358 1.86 -5.18 -13.79
C ASP A 358 1.74 -3.77 -14.38
N GLU A 359 0.72 -3.00 -14.00
CA GLU A 359 0.60 -1.57 -14.32
C GLU A 359 1.49 -0.74 -13.42
N ILE A 360 1.49 -1.04 -12.11
CA ILE A 360 2.36 -0.42 -11.12
C ILE A 360 3.84 -0.72 -11.42
N LYS A 361 4.21 -1.93 -11.87
CA LYS A 361 5.58 -2.21 -12.34
C LYS A 361 5.93 -1.35 -13.55
N ARG A 362 5.09 -1.32 -14.58
CA ARG A 362 5.30 -0.48 -15.78
C ARG A 362 5.43 1.01 -15.43
N ASP A 363 4.54 1.55 -14.61
CA ASP A 363 4.58 2.95 -14.17
C ASP A 363 5.81 3.23 -13.30
N LEU A 364 6.23 2.30 -12.45
CA LEU A 364 7.46 2.40 -11.67
C LEU A 364 8.70 2.40 -12.58
N ASP A 365 8.74 1.56 -13.62
CA ASP A 365 9.87 1.49 -14.56
C ASP A 365 9.88 2.68 -15.54
N ILE A 366 8.72 3.24 -15.86
CA ILE A 366 8.59 4.56 -16.51
C ILE A 366 9.08 5.66 -15.57
N MET A 367 8.73 5.67 -14.28
CA MET A 367 9.26 6.65 -13.32
C MET A 367 10.77 6.52 -13.13
N LYS A 368 11.33 5.29 -13.00
CA LYS A 368 12.78 5.05 -12.96
C LYS A 368 13.44 5.62 -14.22
N SER A 369 13.00 5.18 -15.40
CA SER A 369 13.61 5.61 -16.67
C SER A 369 13.47 7.11 -16.90
N VAL A 370 12.38 7.76 -16.48
CA VAL A 370 12.24 9.23 -16.52
C VAL A 370 13.16 9.91 -15.51
N GLU A 371 13.20 9.51 -14.23
CA GLU A 371 14.08 10.14 -13.23
C GLU A 371 15.57 10.02 -13.61
N PHE A 372 15.96 8.88 -14.18
CA PHE A 372 17.34 8.63 -14.59
C PHE A 372 17.69 9.22 -15.98
N SER A 373 16.76 9.32 -16.93
CA SER A 373 17.02 9.91 -18.28
C SER A 373 16.85 11.43 -18.37
N VAL A 374 15.99 12.05 -17.56
CA VAL A 374 15.80 13.51 -17.54
C VAL A 374 17.08 14.27 -17.17
N SER A 375 18.07 13.59 -16.57
CA SER A 375 19.40 14.13 -16.29
C SER A 375 20.39 14.07 -17.46
N ASP A 376 20.04 13.50 -18.63
CA ASP A 376 20.97 13.21 -19.73
C ASP A 376 20.88 14.19 -20.92
N TRP A 377 20.04 15.24 -20.82
CA TRP A 377 19.91 16.36 -21.78
C TRP A 377 21.15 17.30 -21.83
N GLY A 378 22.37 16.73 -21.79
CA GLY A 378 23.61 17.50 -21.68
C GLY A 378 24.90 16.73 -21.99
N MET A 379 24.84 15.50 -22.53
CA MET A 379 26.03 14.77 -22.96
C MET A 379 25.76 13.93 -24.21
N ASP A 380 26.28 14.36 -25.36
CA ASP A 380 26.35 13.51 -26.56
C ASP A 380 27.24 12.30 -26.29
N ASP A 381 26.68 11.09 -26.37
CA ASP A 381 27.43 9.85 -26.56
C ASP A 381 26.72 8.97 -27.60
N ALA A 382 27.13 9.13 -28.86
CA ALA A 382 26.42 8.64 -30.04
C ALA A 382 26.68 7.14 -30.32
N ASN A 383 26.26 6.25 -29.41
CA ASN A 383 26.43 4.80 -29.59
C ASN A 383 25.28 3.90 -29.08
N ALA A 384 24.05 4.42 -29.01
CA ALA A 384 22.86 3.67 -28.56
C ALA A 384 21.99 3.08 -29.70
N ALA A 385 22.52 2.97 -30.93
CA ALA A 385 21.75 2.72 -32.16
C ALA A 385 22.00 1.33 -32.79
N ALA A 386 22.14 0.26 -31.99
CA ALA A 386 22.54 -1.06 -32.49
C ALA A 386 21.98 -2.28 -31.70
N ALA A 387 20.73 -2.25 -31.23
CA ALA A 387 20.07 -3.40 -30.62
C ALA A 387 18.55 -3.44 -30.88
N GLY A 388 18.14 -3.98 -32.03
CA GLY A 388 16.75 -4.37 -32.29
C GLY A 388 16.63 -5.89 -32.29
N GLY A 389 15.90 -6.45 -31.32
CA GLY A 389 15.66 -7.89 -31.18
C GLY A 389 14.63 -8.18 -30.09
N GLU A 390 13.78 -9.18 -30.30
CA GLU A 390 12.66 -9.49 -29.41
C GLU A 390 13.01 -10.58 -28.35
N ALA A 391 12.36 -10.45 -27.19
CA ALA A 391 12.04 -11.49 -26.21
C ALA A 391 13.14 -12.15 -25.33
N ALA A 392 12.88 -12.08 -24.00
CA ALA A 392 13.17 -13.08 -22.97
C ALA A 392 14.64 -13.32 -22.51
N ALA A 393 15.19 -12.33 -21.79
CA ALA A 393 16.22 -12.43 -20.73
C ALA A 393 16.37 -11.03 -20.08
N ASP A 394 16.76 -10.80 -18.83
CA ASP A 394 16.75 -11.56 -17.58
C ASP A 394 16.69 -10.52 -16.43
N GLU A 395 16.16 -10.85 -15.23
CA GLU A 395 16.01 -9.85 -14.14
C GLU A 395 17.36 -9.24 -13.69
N GLU A 396 18.47 -9.97 -13.84
CA GLU A 396 19.81 -9.45 -13.57
C GLU A 396 20.20 -8.24 -14.44
N ASP A 397 19.66 -8.12 -15.66
CA ASP A 397 20.02 -7.03 -16.57
C ASP A 397 19.21 -5.74 -16.28
N GLU A 398 18.02 -5.85 -15.65
CA GLU A 398 17.36 -4.71 -14.99
C GLU A 398 18.21 -4.20 -13.81
N GLU A 399 18.75 -5.10 -12.97
CA GLU A 399 19.64 -4.71 -11.85
C GLU A 399 20.95 -4.08 -12.35
N LYS A 400 21.66 -4.70 -13.32
CA LYS A 400 22.90 -4.12 -13.90
C LYS A 400 22.64 -2.78 -14.58
N SER A 401 21.45 -2.55 -15.13
CA SER A 401 21.04 -1.24 -15.66
C SER A 401 20.85 -0.22 -14.53
N LEU A 402 20.12 -0.60 -13.47
CA LEU A 402 19.89 0.24 -12.30
C LEU A 402 21.20 0.60 -11.58
N GLU A 403 22.11 -0.35 -11.38
CA GLU A 403 23.44 -0.11 -10.80
C GLU A 403 24.24 0.91 -11.63
N ARG A 404 24.27 0.76 -12.96
CA ARG A 404 24.97 1.70 -13.85
C ARG A 404 24.38 3.10 -13.79
N LEU A 405 23.06 3.23 -13.73
CA LEU A 405 22.35 4.51 -13.60
C LEU A 405 22.59 5.14 -12.21
N LEU A 406 22.57 4.35 -11.14
CA LEU A 406 22.88 4.78 -9.78
C LEU A 406 24.34 5.23 -9.66
N VAL A 407 25.31 4.51 -10.25
CA VAL A 407 26.73 4.90 -10.28
C VAL A 407 26.93 6.18 -11.11
N ARG A 408 26.29 6.33 -12.28
CA ARG A 408 26.33 7.56 -13.10
C ARG A 408 25.72 8.75 -12.33
N ARG A 409 24.61 8.56 -11.62
CA ARG A 409 23.96 9.60 -10.80
C ARG A 409 24.77 9.93 -9.55
N ASN A 410 25.37 8.95 -8.87
CA ASN A 410 26.24 9.19 -7.72
C ASN A 410 27.47 10.01 -8.14
N LYS A 411 28.17 9.62 -9.22
CA LYS A 411 29.29 10.39 -9.78
C LYS A 411 28.90 11.80 -10.23
N SER A 412 27.67 11.99 -10.72
CA SER A 412 27.12 13.32 -11.05
C SER A 412 26.85 14.16 -9.78
N LEU A 413 26.34 13.55 -8.71
CA LEU A 413 26.16 14.20 -7.41
C LEU A 413 27.50 14.53 -6.74
N GLU A 414 28.51 13.65 -6.81
CA GLU A 414 29.88 13.90 -6.37
C GLU A 414 30.47 15.12 -7.10
N ASN A 415 30.37 15.17 -8.44
CA ASN A 415 30.82 16.32 -9.23
C ASN A 415 30.11 17.62 -8.80
N ARG A 416 28.77 17.59 -8.62
CA ARG A 416 28.01 18.77 -8.16
C ARG A 416 28.34 19.17 -6.72
N LEU A 417 28.71 18.22 -5.86
CA LEU A 417 29.18 18.49 -4.50
C LEU A 417 30.59 19.11 -4.52
N ILE A 418 31.47 18.64 -5.40
CA ILE A 418 32.79 19.25 -5.65
C ILE A 418 32.64 20.67 -6.18
N ASP A 419 31.79 20.91 -7.18
CA ASP A 419 31.56 22.24 -7.75
C ASP A 419 30.93 23.22 -6.75
N SER A 420 29.92 22.80 -5.98
CA SER A 420 29.33 23.65 -4.95
C SER A 420 30.30 23.92 -3.79
N LYS A 421 31.16 22.96 -3.43
CA LYS A 421 32.26 23.17 -2.47
C LYS A 421 33.31 24.15 -3.02
N ASN A 422 33.65 24.06 -4.30
CA ASN A 422 34.56 25.00 -4.98
C ASN A 422 33.97 26.42 -5.05
N GLN A 423 32.67 26.56 -5.35
CA GLN A 423 31.96 27.84 -5.31
C GLN A 423 31.92 28.43 -3.90
N LEU A 424 31.59 27.62 -2.88
CA LEU A 424 31.58 28.05 -1.49
C LEU A 424 32.97 28.49 -1.03
N SER A 425 34.03 27.79 -1.44
CA SER A 425 35.42 28.19 -1.15
C SER A 425 35.82 29.50 -1.82
N ARG A 426 35.31 29.80 -3.02
CA ARG A 426 35.52 31.10 -3.69
C ARG A 426 34.79 32.22 -2.95
N CYS A 427 33.48 32.07 -2.73
CA CYS A 427 32.68 33.04 -1.98
C CYS A 427 33.21 33.30 -0.56
N HIS A 428 33.84 32.30 0.07
CA HIS A 428 34.49 32.48 1.37
C HIS A 428 35.76 33.35 1.26
N GLY A 429 36.62 33.10 0.26
CA GLY A 429 37.78 33.94 -0.03
C GLY A 429 37.40 35.37 -0.41
N ASP A 430 36.36 35.54 -1.24
CA ASP A 430 35.82 36.86 -1.59
C ASP A 430 35.31 37.61 -0.34
N LEU A 431 34.62 36.93 0.57
CA LEU A 431 34.18 37.48 1.85
C LEU A 431 35.34 37.85 2.79
N GLU A 432 36.41 37.06 2.79
CA GLU A 432 37.62 37.36 3.58
C GLU A 432 38.38 38.57 3.00
N GLU A 433 38.52 38.67 1.68
CA GLU A 433 39.10 39.84 1.02
C GLU A 433 38.25 41.10 1.26
N LEU A 434 36.91 40.99 1.21
CA LEU A 434 36.00 42.09 1.55
C LEU A 434 36.14 42.51 3.02
N ARG A 435 36.27 41.57 3.96
CA ARG A 435 36.51 41.88 5.38
C ARG A 435 37.83 42.61 5.60
N LEU A 436 38.90 42.16 4.95
CA LEU A 436 40.20 42.85 4.98
C LEU A 436 40.11 44.26 4.39
N LYS A 437 39.37 44.44 3.28
CA LYS A 437 39.09 45.76 2.69
C LYS A 437 38.28 46.67 3.62
N VAL A 438 37.28 46.15 4.33
CA VAL A 438 36.50 46.91 5.32
C VAL A 438 37.37 47.35 6.49
N GLY A 439 38.14 46.45 7.11
CA GLY A 439 39.07 46.83 8.20
C GLY A 439 40.15 47.84 7.75
N ALA A 440 40.61 47.74 6.49
CA ALA A 440 41.54 48.69 5.87
C ALA A 440 40.89 50.03 5.44
N LEU A 441 39.55 50.15 5.53
CA LEU A 441 38.81 51.40 5.40
C LEU A 441 38.41 51.98 6.76
N GLU A 442 38.05 51.13 7.74
CA GLU A 442 37.77 51.52 9.12
C GLU A 442 39.01 52.14 9.79
N THR A 443 40.19 51.53 9.63
CA THR A 443 41.46 52.10 10.10
C THR A 443 41.77 53.46 9.47
N LYS A 444 41.56 53.60 8.15
CA LYS A 444 41.69 54.90 7.47
C LYS A 444 40.65 55.92 7.96
N LEU A 445 39.45 55.48 8.30
CA LEU A 445 38.40 56.34 8.86
C LEU A 445 38.78 56.80 10.28
N THR A 446 39.36 55.95 11.12
CA THR A 446 39.89 56.36 12.44
C THR A 446 41.10 57.30 12.32
N ASP A 447 41.99 57.07 11.35
CA ASP A 447 43.11 57.97 11.06
C ASP A 447 42.63 59.34 10.57
N LYS A 448 41.61 59.38 9.71
CA LYS A 448 40.99 60.62 9.22
C LYS A 448 40.16 61.32 10.28
N SER A 449 39.44 60.58 11.12
CA SER A 449 38.66 61.13 12.24
C SER A 449 39.57 61.75 13.29
N SER A 450 40.62 61.04 13.72
CA SER A 450 41.59 61.59 14.68
C SER A 450 42.46 62.72 14.10
N LEU A 451 42.67 62.76 12.78
CA LEU A 451 43.25 63.92 12.11
C LEU A 451 42.27 65.11 12.08
N ALA A 452 40.97 64.88 11.83
CA ALA A 452 39.94 65.91 11.88
C ALA A 452 39.78 66.46 13.31
N GLU A 453 39.71 65.62 14.33
CA GLU A 453 39.66 66.01 15.75
C GLU A 453 40.87 66.87 16.16
N ARG A 454 42.08 66.54 15.66
CA ARG A 454 43.28 67.39 15.84
C ARG A 454 43.17 68.72 15.12
N LEU A 455 42.70 68.74 13.88
CA LEU A 455 42.50 69.98 13.11
C LEU A 455 41.39 70.84 13.72
N GLU A 456 40.34 70.25 14.30
CA GLU A 456 39.31 70.94 15.06
C GLU A 456 39.86 71.51 16.37
N ALA A 457 40.69 70.76 17.10
CA ALA A 457 41.38 71.25 18.30
C ALA A 457 42.35 72.41 17.98
N ASP A 458 43.13 72.29 16.89
CA ASP A 458 44.02 73.35 16.40
C ASP A 458 43.22 74.58 15.92
N LEU A 459 42.10 74.38 15.21
CA LEU A 459 41.20 75.46 14.82
C LEU A 459 40.54 76.13 16.04
N VAL A 460 40.15 75.38 17.07
CA VAL A 460 39.63 75.94 18.33
C VAL A 460 40.71 76.71 19.09
N ALA A 461 41.98 76.27 19.05
CA ALA A 461 43.11 77.00 19.61
C ALA A 461 43.39 78.31 18.84
N VAL A 462 43.34 78.28 17.50
CA VAL A 462 43.47 79.46 16.63
C VAL A 462 42.28 80.41 16.80
N GLN A 463 41.06 79.89 16.95
CA GLN A 463 39.85 80.65 17.29
C GLN A 463 40.02 81.34 18.66
N HIS A 464 40.60 80.66 19.66
CA HIS A 464 40.94 81.27 20.95
C HIS A 464 42.01 82.36 20.83
N GLN A 465 43.01 82.18 19.97
CA GLN A 465 43.98 83.24 19.66
C GLN A 465 43.34 84.45 18.96
N GLN A 466 42.46 84.24 17.98
CA GLN A 466 41.74 85.33 17.31
C GLN A 466 40.71 86.00 18.23
N SER A 467 40.15 85.28 19.20
CA SER A 467 39.22 85.83 20.21
C SER A 467 39.87 86.89 21.12
N GLY A 468 41.21 86.99 21.14
CA GLY A 468 41.95 88.06 21.81
C GLY A 468 42.01 89.40 21.04
N ALA A 469 41.56 89.45 19.77
CA ALA A 469 41.67 90.63 18.91
C ALA A 469 40.42 90.83 18.03
N GLY A 470 39.31 91.29 18.62
CA GLY A 470 38.07 91.52 17.87
C GLY A 470 38.05 92.84 17.07
N ARG A 471 37.04 93.01 16.19
CA ARG A 471 36.24 94.26 15.99
C ARG A 471 35.21 94.17 14.83
N ASN A 472 33.93 94.30 15.19
CA ASN A 472 32.75 94.67 14.37
C ASN A 472 32.22 93.72 13.25
N PRO A 473 30.89 93.72 13.01
CA PRO A 473 30.23 92.96 11.92
C PRO A 473 29.72 93.85 10.77
N GLU A 474 29.44 93.28 9.59
CA GLU A 474 28.42 93.79 8.65
C GLU A 474 27.92 92.75 7.60
N LYS A 475 26.69 93.00 7.11
CA LYS A 475 26.06 92.56 5.84
C LYS A 475 25.76 91.06 5.52
N MET A 476 24.44 90.80 5.54
CA MET A 476 23.58 90.08 4.57
C MET A 476 24.05 90.14 3.08
N PRO A 477 23.56 89.30 2.12
CA PRO A 477 22.25 88.62 2.11
C PRO A 477 22.23 87.15 1.58
N ALA A 478 21.03 86.60 1.37
CA ALA A 478 20.75 85.34 0.67
C ALA A 478 20.38 85.55 -0.81
N THR A 479 20.41 84.49 -1.62
CA THR A 479 19.48 84.18 -2.73
C THR A 479 19.68 82.75 -3.25
N ASP A 480 18.76 82.28 -4.09
CA ASP A 480 18.49 80.88 -4.42
C ASP A 480 19.00 80.39 -5.80
N ASP A 481 18.71 79.12 -6.08
CA ASP A 481 18.43 78.45 -7.36
C ASP A 481 19.50 77.92 -8.35
N GLU A 482 19.21 76.65 -8.70
CA GLU A 482 19.35 75.85 -9.93
C GLU A 482 20.51 75.95 -10.96
N SER A 483 21.03 74.72 -11.21
CA SER A 483 21.30 74.10 -12.54
C SER A 483 22.72 74.13 -13.17
N SER A 484 22.95 73.06 -13.95
CA SER A 484 23.98 72.71 -14.95
C SER A 484 24.98 73.79 -15.45
N VAL A 485 26.20 73.47 -15.92
CA VAL A 485 26.54 72.37 -16.87
C VAL A 485 27.97 71.80 -16.69
N ALA A 486 28.26 70.67 -17.34
CA ALA A 486 29.50 69.90 -17.30
C ALA A 486 30.77 70.60 -17.82
N ALA A 487 31.95 70.25 -17.26
CA ALA A 487 33.01 69.49 -17.95
C ALA A 487 34.38 69.47 -17.22
N SER A 488 35.14 68.38 -17.45
CA SER A 488 36.61 68.24 -17.29
C SER A 488 37.30 68.38 -15.91
N ASN A 489 37.48 67.20 -15.29
CA ASN A 489 38.78 66.62 -14.86
C ASN A 489 39.31 66.84 -13.42
N GLN A 490 39.89 65.74 -12.91
CA GLN A 490 40.69 65.54 -11.69
C GLN A 490 40.02 65.47 -10.29
N GLN A 491 40.24 64.30 -9.67
CA GLN A 491 40.35 63.98 -8.24
C GLN A 491 39.13 64.06 -7.28
N ALA A 492 38.56 62.86 -7.06
CA ALA A 492 38.26 62.23 -5.76
C ALA A 492 37.07 62.70 -4.89
N ASP A 493 36.33 61.68 -4.40
CA ASP A 493 35.33 61.63 -3.33
C ASP A 493 34.14 62.61 -3.34
N GLY A 494 32.92 62.06 -3.16
CA GLY A 494 31.75 62.86 -2.74
C GLY A 494 30.41 62.67 -3.44
N ASN A 495 30.07 61.52 -4.05
CA ASN A 495 28.69 61.32 -4.56
C ASN A 495 28.18 59.85 -4.59
N SER A 496 28.17 59.18 -3.44
CA SER A 496 27.74 57.77 -3.32
C SER A 496 26.22 57.56 -3.26
N SER A 497 25.44 58.58 -2.92
CA SER A 497 23.99 58.50 -2.71
C SER A 497 23.20 58.21 -3.99
N GLY A 498 23.53 58.86 -5.11
CA GLY A 498 22.87 58.63 -6.40
C GLY A 498 23.11 57.22 -6.94
N ASN A 499 24.35 56.75 -6.93
CA ASN A 499 24.72 55.44 -7.49
C ASN A 499 24.10 54.27 -6.70
N VAL A 500 23.91 54.41 -5.39
CA VAL A 500 23.16 53.41 -4.58
C VAL A 500 21.69 53.37 -4.98
N LEU A 501 21.05 54.52 -5.28
CA LEU A 501 19.67 54.56 -5.76
C LEU A 501 19.53 53.98 -7.18
N ASP A 502 20.49 54.22 -8.07
CA ASP A 502 20.52 53.62 -9.41
C ASP A 502 20.73 52.09 -9.36
N ILE A 503 21.61 51.62 -8.47
CA ILE A 503 21.80 50.18 -8.22
C ILE A 503 20.52 49.57 -7.63
N VAL A 504 19.91 50.17 -6.60
CA VAL A 504 18.69 49.66 -5.95
C VAL A 504 17.48 49.70 -6.89
N THR A 505 17.33 50.73 -7.73
CA THR A 505 16.29 50.74 -8.77
C THR A 505 16.54 49.68 -9.83
N SER A 506 17.77 49.49 -10.31
CA SER A 506 18.10 48.41 -11.24
C SER A 506 17.85 47.01 -10.65
N GLN A 507 18.08 46.81 -9.35
CA GLN A 507 17.77 45.57 -8.65
C GLN A 507 16.25 45.39 -8.49
N ARG A 508 15.53 46.41 -8.01
CA ARG A 508 14.07 46.44 -7.92
C ARG A 508 13.42 46.10 -9.25
N ASP A 509 13.93 46.66 -10.34
CA ASP A 509 13.32 46.49 -11.66
C ASP A 509 13.68 45.13 -12.29
N ARG A 510 14.85 44.56 -11.98
CA ARG A 510 15.15 43.12 -12.24
C ARG A 510 14.23 42.19 -11.44
N PHE A 511 14.00 42.46 -10.16
CA PHE A 511 13.07 41.67 -9.33
C PHE A 511 11.63 41.80 -9.85
N ARG A 512 11.21 43.00 -10.26
CA ARG A 512 9.89 43.25 -10.84
C ARG A 512 9.73 42.54 -12.19
N HIS A 513 10.75 42.54 -13.04
CA HIS A 513 10.75 41.80 -14.29
C HIS A 513 10.63 40.29 -14.02
N ARG A 514 11.46 39.74 -13.12
CA ARG A 514 11.40 38.32 -12.76
C ARG A 514 10.10 37.91 -12.07
N ASN A 515 9.48 38.78 -11.28
CA ASN A 515 8.16 38.51 -10.70
C ASN A 515 7.07 38.53 -11.78
N MET A 516 7.18 39.39 -12.78
CA MET A 516 6.27 39.40 -13.94
C MET A 516 6.46 38.15 -14.82
N GLU A 517 7.70 37.71 -15.06
CA GLU A 517 8.00 36.43 -15.72
C GLU A 517 7.36 35.25 -14.95
N LEU A 518 7.53 35.20 -13.62
CA LEU A 518 6.93 34.15 -12.79
C LEU A 518 5.40 34.24 -12.71
N GLU A 519 4.80 35.44 -12.74
CA GLU A 519 3.35 35.62 -12.82
C GLU A 519 2.79 35.16 -14.17
N ASP A 520 3.49 35.41 -15.27
CA ASP A 520 3.07 34.96 -16.61
C ASP A 520 3.36 33.46 -16.86
N GLU A 521 4.44 32.89 -16.29
CA GLU A 521 4.63 31.43 -16.21
C GLU A 521 3.52 30.76 -15.41
N LEU A 522 3.15 31.32 -14.24
CA LEU A 522 2.06 30.81 -13.41
C LEU A 522 0.70 30.89 -14.13
N ARG A 523 0.46 31.95 -14.91
CA ARG A 523 -0.72 32.07 -15.79
C ARG A 523 -0.69 31.06 -16.93
N MET A 524 0.45 30.84 -17.55
CA MET A 524 0.61 29.87 -18.64
C MET A 524 0.38 28.44 -18.14
N GLN A 525 0.98 28.05 -17.01
CA GLN A 525 0.70 26.79 -16.33
C GLN A 525 -0.79 26.69 -15.90
N GLY A 526 -1.38 27.79 -15.42
CA GLY A 526 -2.81 27.88 -15.10
C GLY A 526 -3.71 27.60 -16.31
N SER A 527 -3.39 28.14 -17.49
CA SER A 527 -4.10 27.83 -18.73
C SER A 527 -3.86 26.38 -19.13
N GLN A 528 -2.63 25.90 -19.15
CA GLN A 528 -2.30 24.51 -19.51
C GLN A 528 -3.04 23.49 -18.63
N VAL A 529 -3.14 23.74 -17.32
CA VAL A 529 -3.92 22.91 -16.39
C VAL A 529 -5.42 23.02 -16.66
N SER A 530 -5.94 24.19 -17.04
CA SER A 530 -7.34 24.38 -17.46
C SER A 530 -7.66 23.61 -18.75
N ASP A 531 -6.77 23.67 -19.74
CA ASP A 531 -6.94 23.08 -21.06
C ASP A 531 -6.72 21.57 -21.05
N MET A 532 -5.77 21.05 -20.26
CA MET A 532 -5.69 19.61 -20.00
C MET A 532 -6.91 19.08 -19.24
N ARG A 533 -7.48 19.85 -18.29
CA ARG A 533 -8.75 19.47 -17.64
C ARG A 533 -9.91 19.41 -18.65
N ARG A 534 -10.01 20.40 -19.55
CA ARG A 534 -10.99 20.41 -20.65
C ARG A 534 -10.83 19.19 -21.57
N GLN A 535 -9.60 18.87 -21.98
CA GLN A 535 -9.31 17.69 -22.80
C GLN A 535 -9.68 16.39 -22.09
N VAL A 536 -9.32 16.25 -20.81
CA VAL A 536 -9.68 15.08 -19.99
C VAL A 536 -11.20 14.95 -19.84
N ASP A 537 -11.93 16.04 -19.63
CA ASP A 537 -13.40 16.01 -19.50
C ASP A 537 -14.12 15.84 -20.85
N GLN A 538 -13.50 16.24 -21.97
CA GLN A 538 -13.95 15.92 -23.32
C GLN A 538 -13.75 14.43 -23.62
N VAL A 539 -12.54 13.89 -23.39
CA VAL A 539 -12.25 12.46 -23.58
C VAL A 539 -13.15 11.57 -22.73
N LYS A 540 -13.50 11.97 -21.49
CA LYS A 540 -14.53 11.26 -20.70
C LYS A 540 -15.90 11.27 -21.38
N GLN A 541 -16.34 12.40 -21.94
CA GLN A 541 -17.64 12.50 -22.62
C GLN A 541 -17.67 11.68 -23.91
N ASP A 542 -16.59 11.71 -24.69
CA ASP A 542 -16.50 10.96 -25.94
C ASP A 542 -16.33 9.44 -25.67
N ASN A 543 -15.63 9.04 -24.62
CA ASN A 543 -15.60 7.64 -24.14
C ASN A 543 -16.98 7.16 -23.64
N LEU A 544 -17.77 8.03 -22.98
CA LEU A 544 -19.15 7.71 -22.60
C LEU A 544 -20.06 7.54 -23.82
N ARG A 545 -19.92 8.40 -24.84
CA ARG A 545 -20.63 8.27 -26.13
C ARG A 545 -20.25 6.99 -26.88
N LEU A 546 -18.96 6.64 -26.90
CA LEU A 546 -18.48 5.38 -27.47
C LEU A 546 -19.06 4.17 -26.73
N TYR A 547 -19.15 4.22 -25.40
CA TYR A 547 -19.79 3.18 -24.61
C TYR A 547 -21.31 3.10 -24.87
N GLU A 548 -22.00 4.24 -24.99
CA GLU A 548 -23.40 4.31 -25.44
C GLU A 548 -23.58 3.67 -26.82
N GLU A 549 -22.82 4.10 -27.82
CA GLU A 549 -22.91 3.61 -29.20
C GLU A 549 -22.63 2.11 -29.30
N VAL A 550 -21.60 1.60 -28.61
CA VAL A 550 -21.33 0.15 -28.53
C VAL A 550 -22.48 -0.60 -27.84
N LYS A 551 -23.09 -0.03 -26.79
CA LYS A 551 -24.26 -0.62 -26.10
C LYS A 551 -25.50 -0.64 -27.01
N TYR A 552 -25.75 0.41 -27.79
CA TYR A 552 -26.84 0.47 -28.79
C TYR A 552 -26.60 -0.47 -29.97
N LEU A 553 -25.38 -0.56 -30.50
CA LEU A 553 -25.02 -1.51 -31.56
C LEU A 553 -25.14 -2.97 -31.07
N ARG A 554 -24.77 -3.25 -29.81
CA ARG A 554 -24.93 -4.57 -29.20
C ARG A 554 -26.40 -4.92 -28.97
N SER A 555 -27.26 -3.99 -28.54
CA SER A 555 -28.69 -4.27 -28.40
C SER A 555 -29.34 -4.53 -29.76
N TYR A 556 -29.02 -3.75 -30.80
CA TYR A 556 -29.50 -3.98 -32.16
C TYR A 556 -29.12 -5.37 -32.69
N LYS A 557 -27.84 -5.79 -32.54
CA LYS A 557 -27.39 -7.15 -32.88
C LYS A 557 -28.04 -8.24 -32.02
N SER A 558 -28.35 -7.96 -30.76
CA SER A 558 -29.03 -8.91 -29.88
C SER A 558 -30.49 -9.13 -30.30
N THR A 559 -31.18 -8.09 -30.77
CA THR A 559 -32.53 -8.20 -31.33
C THR A 559 -32.56 -9.05 -32.61
N THR A 560 -31.50 -9.01 -33.43
CA THR A 560 -31.38 -9.88 -34.61
C THR A 560 -31.26 -11.37 -34.25
N ILE A 561 -30.72 -11.71 -33.07
CA ILE A 561 -30.49 -13.10 -32.64
C ILE A 561 -31.71 -13.70 -31.91
N LEU A 562 -32.55 -12.86 -31.28
CA LEU A 562 -33.76 -13.28 -30.56
C LEU A 562 -35.03 -13.30 -31.45
N GLY A 563 -34.86 -13.22 -32.77
CA GLY A 563 -35.94 -12.91 -33.72
C GLY A 563 -36.37 -14.01 -34.69
N ASN A 564 -36.06 -15.30 -34.46
CA ASN A 564 -36.52 -16.37 -35.36
C ASN A 564 -36.69 -17.74 -34.68
N ASP A 565 -37.70 -17.89 -33.82
CA ASP A 565 -38.12 -19.20 -33.28
C ASP A 565 -39.33 -19.76 -34.04
N THR A 566 -39.10 -20.10 -35.31
CA THR A 566 -39.98 -20.99 -36.10
C THR A 566 -39.11 -21.95 -36.91
N ALA A 567 -39.55 -23.20 -37.01
CA ALA A 567 -38.69 -24.31 -37.42
C ALA A 567 -38.34 -24.35 -38.92
N VAL A 568 -37.08 -24.71 -39.23
CA VAL A 568 -36.70 -25.53 -40.40
C VAL A 568 -35.31 -26.15 -40.16
N VAL A 569 -35.07 -27.34 -40.69
CA VAL A 569 -33.81 -28.10 -40.54
C VAL A 569 -32.70 -27.52 -41.44
N GLY A 570 -31.47 -27.35 -40.93
CA GLY A 570 -30.34 -26.80 -41.70
C GLY A 570 -28.93 -27.16 -41.18
N MET A 571 -28.35 -28.22 -41.75
CA MET A 571 -26.93 -28.65 -41.82
C MET A 571 -25.82 -27.95 -41.00
N PRO A 572 -24.88 -28.72 -40.38
CA PRO A 572 -23.68 -28.17 -39.74
C PRO A 572 -22.62 -27.73 -40.78
N SER A 573 -22.44 -26.41 -40.95
CA SER A 573 -21.39 -25.86 -41.83
C SER A 573 -19.99 -25.94 -41.20
N LYS A 574 -19.11 -26.76 -41.77
CA LYS A 574 -17.69 -26.87 -41.38
C LYS A 574 -16.82 -25.72 -41.94
N PHE A 575 -17.31 -24.48 -41.95
CA PHE A 575 -16.54 -23.33 -42.47
C PHE A 575 -16.79 -22.03 -41.69
N SER A 576 -16.12 -21.88 -40.55
CA SER A 576 -15.87 -20.58 -39.91
C SER A 576 -14.61 -20.64 -39.03
N LYS A 577 -13.43 -20.53 -39.66
CA LYS A 577 -12.16 -20.29 -38.95
C LYS A 577 -11.77 -18.81 -39.09
N THR A 578 -12.72 -17.93 -38.80
CA THR A 578 -12.50 -16.47 -38.80
C THR A 578 -12.57 -15.98 -37.36
N GLN A 579 -11.46 -15.42 -36.88
CA GLN A 579 -11.27 -14.96 -35.52
C GLN A 579 -12.16 -13.74 -35.22
N GLN A 580 -13.42 -13.98 -34.82
CA GLN A 580 -14.26 -12.95 -34.23
C GLN A 580 -13.68 -12.57 -32.86
N HIS A 581 -12.78 -11.58 -32.88
CA HIS A 581 -12.32 -10.89 -31.69
C HIS A 581 -13.50 -10.15 -31.07
N ARG A 582 -14.24 -10.85 -30.19
CA ARG A 582 -15.14 -10.22 -29.23
C ARG A 582 -14.26 -9.32 -28.36
N VAL A 583 -14.34 -8.02 -28.57
CA VAL A 583 -13.79 -7.03 -27.63
C VAL A 583 -14.55 -7.22 -26.32
N ASP A 584 -13.88 -7.81 -25.33
CA ASP A 584 -14.56 -8.20 -24.10
C ASP A 584 -14.78 -6.96 -23.21
N MET A 585 -16.03 -6.74 -22.84
CA MET A 585 -16.49 -5.53 -22.15
C MET A 585 -16.66 -5.73 -20.63
N ASP A 586 -16.08 -6.82 -20.11
CA ASP A 586 -15.84 -7.05 -18.68
C ASP A 586 -14.43 -6.58 -18.25
N THR A 587 -13.81 -5.67 -19.00
CA THR A 587 -12.63 -4.91 -18.53
C THR A 587 -13.03 -3.86 -17.50
N ASP A 588 -12.22 -3.62 -16.47
CA ASP A 588 -12.55 -2.65 -15.41
C ASP A 588 -12.76 -1.22 -15.94
N VAL A 589 -12.12 -0.89 -17.06
CA VAL A 589 -12.34 0.37 -17.80
C VAL A 589 -13.79 0.46 -18.30
N ALA A 590 -14.31 -0.60 -18.91
CA ALA A 590 -15.71 -0.67 -19.36
C ALA A 590 -16.68 -0.65 -18.16
N ALA A 591 -16.36 -1.34 -17.06
CA ALA A 591 -17.15 -1.29 -15.83
C ALA A 591 -17.21 0.13 -15.22
N LYS A 592 -16.11 0.90 -15.28
CA LYS A 592 -16.02 2.29 -14.83
C LYS A 592 -16.86 3.24 -15.68
N TYR A 593 -16.81 3.12 -17.02
CA TYR A 593 -17.68 3.91 -17.91
C TYR A 593 -19.15 3.47 -17.83
N LYS A 594 -19.43 2.18 -17.64
CA LYS A 594 -20.77 1.64 -17.33
C LYS A 594 -21.36 2.29 -16.08
N GLY A 595 -20.61 2.34 -14.98
CA GLY A 595 -21.06 2.95 -13.73
C GLY A 595 -21.36 4.45 -13.88
N MET A 596 -20.49 5.20 -14.57
CA MET A 596 -20.73 6.62 -14.86
C MET A 596 -21.93 6.84 -15.80
N TYR A 597 -22.10 5.99 -16.81
CA TYR A 597 -23.27 6.01 -17.69
C TYR A 597 -24.56 5.74 -16.91
N GLU A 598 -24.60 4.67 -16.11
CA GLU A 598 -25.78 4.28 -15.33
C GLU A 598 -26.10 5.31 -14.22
N GLU A 599 -25.10 5.99 -13.66
CA GLU A 599 -25.32 7.15 -12.78
C GLU A 599 -25.91 8.35 -13.53
N SER A 600 -25.43 8.65 -14.74
CA SER A 600 -25.92 9.77 -15.56
C SER A 600 -27.33 9.55 -16.12
N LEU A 601 -27.68 8.30 -16.42
CA LEU A 601 -28.98 7.91 -16.98
C LEU A 601 -30.08 7.90 -15.90
N ASN A 602 -29.73 7.80 -14.62
CA ASN A 602 -30.69 7.76 -13.53
C ASN A 602 -31.33 9.14 -13.27
N PRO A 603 -32.63 9.34 -13.59
CA PRO A 603 -33.28 10.64 -13.43
C PRO A 603 -33.39 11.07 -11.96
N PHE A 604 -33.39 10.12 -11.01
CA PHE A 604 -33.42 10.42 -9.59
C PHE A 604 -32.07 10.93 -9.08
N ASN A 605 -30.93 10.55 -9.67
CA ASN A 605 -29.64 11.15 -9.33
C ASN A 605 -29.55 12.58 -9.88
N ALA A 606 -30.00 12.82 -11.12
CA ALA A 606 -30.11 14.17 -11.66
C ALA A 606 -31.08 15.05 -10.85
N PHE A 607 -32.20 14.49 -10.38
CA PHE A 607 -33.13 15.15 -9.47
C PHE A 607 -32.49 15.43 -8.10
N HIS A 608 -31.87 14.45 -7.45
CA HIS A 608 -31.29 14.60 -6.11
C HIS A 608 -30.09 15.54 -6.09
N ARG A 609 -29.27 15.57 -7.15
CA ARG A 609 -28.22 16.61 -7.35
C ARG A 609 -28.83 18.01 -7.53
N ARG A 610 -29.95 18.16 -8.24
CA ARG A 610 -30.72 19.43 -8.36
C ARG A 610 -31.46 19.81 -7.06
N GLU A 611 -31.88 18.83 -6.26
CA GLU A 611 -32.61 19.05 -5.03
C GLU A 611 -31.68 19.42 -3.87
N SER A 612 -30.56 18.70 -3.71
CA SER A 612 -29.49 19.04 -2.74
C SER A 612 -28.91 20.43 -3.02
N THR A 613 -28.62 20.77 -4.29
CA THR A 613 -28.18 22.13 -4.65
C THR A 613 -29.26 23.19 -4.44
N ARG A 614 -30.56 22.85 -4.51
CA ARG A 614 -31.66 23.73 -4.05
C ARG A 614 -31.67 23.89 -2.54
N ARG A 615 -31.58 22.81 -1.75
CA ARG A 615 -31.50 22.85 -0.28
C ARG A 615 -30.30 23.68 0.21
N ILE A 616 -29.12 23.49 -0.39
CA ILE A 616 -27.88 24.25 -0.13
C ILE A 616 -27.97 25.72 -0.61
N ARG A 617 -28.99 26.08 -1.39
CA ARG A 617 -29.29 27.46 -1.84
C ARG A 617 -30.47 28.09 -1.09
N SER A 618 -31.28 27.31 -0.36
CA SER A 618 -32.34 27.80 0.53
C SER A 618 -31.92 27.86 2.01
N MET A 619 -30.75 27.33 2.36
CA MET A 619 -30.14 27.47 3.68
C MET A 619 -29.67 28.90 3.96
N ASN A 620 -29.73 29.34 5.23
CA ASN A 620 -29.27 30.66 5.64
C ASN A 620 -27.74 30.78 5.46
N ILE A 621 -27.21 32.01 5.38
CA ILE A 621 -25.77 32.25 5.15
C ILE A 621 -24.92 31.60 6.25
N LEU A 622 -25.40 31.61 7.51
CA LEU A 622 -24.77 30.93 8.63
C LEU A 622 -24.80 29.41 8.49
N ASP A 623 -25.97 28.81 8.20
CA ASP A 623 -26.11 27.37 7.96
C ASP A 623 -25.20 26.90 6.82
N ARG A 624 -25.03 27.74 5.79
CA ARG A 624 -24.18 27.48 4.62
C ARG A 624 -22.70 27.49 4.99
N LEU A 625 -22.28 28.42 5.86
CA LEU A 625 -20.92 28.46 6.41
C LEU A 625 -20.67 27.24 7.31
N ILE A 626 -21.62 26.91 8.19
CA ILE A 626 -21.59 25.71 9.04
C ILE A 626 -21.51 24.43 8.18
N TYR A 627 -22.29 24.33 7.09
CA TYR A 627 -22.25 23.20 6.17
C TYR A 627 -20.90 23.07 5.45
N ILE A 628 -20.30 24.19 5.01
CA ILE A 628 -18.95 24.19 4.42
C ILE A 628 -17.90 23.72 5.44
N VAL A 629 -17.92 24.26 6.66
CA VAL A 629 -17.00 23.87 7.74
C VAL A 629 -17.20 22.40 8.13
N ALA A 630 -18.44 21.95 8.31
CA ALA A 630 -18.75 20.57 8.65
C ALA A 630 -18.32 19.59 7.55
N ASN A 631 -18.58 19.90 6.27
CA ASN A 631 -18.18 19.05 5.16
C ASN A 631 -16.66 19.02 4.96
N PHE A 632 -15.96 20.13 5.21
CA PHE A 632 -14.50 20.18 5.25
C PHE A 632 -13.92 19.34 6.40
N VAL A 633 -14.47 19.49 7.61
CA VAL A 633 -14.08 18.72 8.80
C VAL A 633 -14.35 17.23 8.66
N VAL A 634 -15.48 16.81 8.06
CA VAL A 634 -15.79 15.40 7.84
C VAL A 634 -14.97 14.80 6.69
N GLY A 635 -14.75 15.56 5.61
CA GLY A 635 -14.04 15.11 4.42
C GLY A 635 -12.56 14.80 4.66
N ASP A 636 -11.82 15.68 5.32
CA ASP A 636 -10.39 15.47 5.57
C ASP A 636 -10.10 14.70 6.87
N ARG A 637 -9.26 13.68 6.80
CA ARG A 637 -8.73 12.95 7.97
C ARG A 637 -7.90 13.87 8.88
N ARG A 638 -7.17 14.85 8.33
CA ARG A 638 -6.38 15.81 9.12
C ARG A 638 -7.29 16.80 9.86
N ALA A 639 -8.34 17.30 9.22
CA ALA A 639 -9.31 18.19 9.85
C ALA A 639 -10.05 17.53 11.03
N ARG A 640 -10.41 16.24 10.92
CA ARG A 640 -10.97 15.45 12.05
C ARG A 640 -10.01 15.37 13.25
N ILE A 641 -8.74 15.09 13.00
CA ILE A 641 -7.70 15.02 14.05
C ILE A 641 -7.52 16.40 14.71
N GLY A 642 -7.49 17.48 13.91
CA GLY A 642 -7.43 18.85 14.42
C GLY A 642 -8.63 19.24 15.29
N LEU A 643 -9.85 18.85 14.90
CA LEU A 643 -11.05 19.08 15.71
C LEU A 643 -10.99 18.35 17.06
N ILE A 644 -10.57 17.08 17.06
CA ILE A 644 -10.43 16.28 18.28
C ILE A 644 -9.38 16.88 19.21
N ALA A 645 -8.24 17.30 18.67
CA ALA A 645 -7.19 17.98 19.43
C ALA A 645 -7.66 19.32 20.01
N TYR A 646 -8.42 20.12 19.25
CA TYR A 646 -9.01 21.37 19.72
C TYR A 646 -10.02 21.14 20.86
N ILE A 647 -10.91 20.16 20.72
CA ILE A 647 -11.89 19.80 21.78
C ILE A 647 -11.15 19.33 23.04
N GLY A 648 -10.12 18.48 22.91
CA GLY A 648 -9.30 18.03 24.03
C GLY A 648 -8.54 19.17 24.73
N LEU A 649 -7.96 20.09 23.97
CA LEU A 649 -7.29 21.28 24.50
C LEU A 649 -8.28 22.21 25.23
N LEU A 650 -9.49 22.37 24.70
CA LEU A 650 -10.56 23.13 25.37
C LEU A 650 -11.01 22.46 26.69
N HIS A 651 -11.12 21.14 26.72
CA HIS A 651 -11.42 20.41 27.96
C HIS A 651 -10.29 20.53 28.99
N LEU A 652 -9.03 20.45 28.55
CA LEU A 652 -7.86 20.68 29.40
C LEU A 652 -7.82 22.12 29.93
N LEU A 653 -8.14 23.12 29.11
CA LEU A 653 -8.25 24.52 29.53
C LEU A 653 -9.34 24.70 30.58
N VAL A 654 -10.54 24.14 30.36
CA VAL A 654 -11.63 24.15 31.35
C VAL A 654 -11.18 23.50 32.65
N MET A 655 -10.54 22.33 32.59
CA MET A 655 -10.04 21.62 33.77
C MET A 655 -8.96 22.42 34.53
N VAL A 656 -8.07 23.13 33.82
CA VAL A 656 -7.07 24.04 34.43
C VAL A 656 -7.75 25.28 35.05
N THR A 657 -8.79 25.85 34.44
CA THR A 657 -9.53 26.96 35.05
C THR A 657 -10.31 26.54 36.29
N LEU A 658 -10.94 25.36 36.27
CA LEU A 658 -11.61 24.78 37.44
C LEU A 658 -10.61 24.51 38.56
N TYR A 659 -9.48 23.85 38.26
CA TYR A 659 -8.42 23.58 39.24
C TYR A 659 -7.86 24.86 39.87
N ARG A 660 -7.64 25.92 39.08
CA ARG A 660 -7.24 27.23 39.62
C ARG A 660 -8.32 27.86 40.51
N SER A 661 -9.60 27.75 40.13
CA SER A 661 -10.69 28.27 40.96
C SER A 661 -10.80 27.52 42.30
N THR A 662 -10.58 26.19 42.33
CA THR A 662 -10.62 25.40 43.57
C THR A 662 -9.43 25.71 44.49
N VAL A 663 -8.22 25.85 43.93
CA VAL A 663 -7.04 26.26 44.74
C VAL A 663 -7.23 27.65 45.33
N GLN A 664 -7.77 28.61 44.55
CA GLN A 664 -8.08 29.95 45.07
C GLN A 664 -9.16 29.96 46.16
N THR A 665 -10.13 29.02 46.14
CA THR A 665 -11.06 28.88 47.26
C THR A 665 -10.42 28.29 48.52
N ASP A 666 -9.51 27.31 48.38
CA ASP A 666 -8.80 26.71 49.52
C ASP A 666 -7.87 27.73 50.20
N ASP A 667 -7.13 28.54 49.43
CA ASP A 667 -6.31 29.65 49.96
C ASP A 667 -7.19 30.64 50.78
N SER A 668 -8.37 31.01 50.26
CA SER A 668 -9.28 31.93 50.93
C SER A 668 -9.91 31.36 52.22
N LEU A 669 -10.09 30.04 52.29
CA LEU A 669 -10.56 29.35 53.49
C LEU A 669 -9.43 29.23 54.54
N HIS A 670 -8.19 29.01 54.10
CA HIS A 670 -7.05 29.05 55.00
C HIS A 670 -6.81 30.44 55.60
N GLU A 671 -6.82 31.50 54.77
CA GLU A 671 -6.64 32.87 55.27
C GLU A 671 -7.74 33.27 56.27
N ALA A 672 -9.00 32.91 55.98
CA ALA A 672 -10.14 33.15 56.88
C ALA A 672 -10.07 32.34 58.20
N THR A 673 -9.50 31.13 58.20
CA THR A 673 -9.31 30.33 59.42
C THR A 673 -8.08 30.73 60.23
N THR A 674 -7.13 31.49 59.67
CA THR A 674 -6.05 32.16 60.41
C THR A 674 -6.43 33.53 60.99
N ALA A 675 -7.64 34.01 60.72
CA ALA A 675 -8.14 35.32 61.16
C ALA A 675 -9.13 35.25 62.35
N ILE A 676 -9.23 34.09 63.02
CA ILE A 676 -10.09 33.81 64.19
C ILE A 676 -9.21 33.27 65.33
#